data_AF-A0A9E1KVB1-F1
#
_entry.id   AF-A0A9E1KVB1-F1
#
_cell.length_a   1.000
_cell.length_b   1.000
_cell.length_c   1.000
_cell.angle_alpha   90.00
_cell.angle_beta   90.00
_cell.angle_gamma   90.00
#
_symmetry.space_group_name_H-M   'P 1'
#
loop_
_entity.id
_entity.type
_entity.pdbx_description
1 polymer ?
#
loop_
_entity_poly.entity_id
_entity_poly.type
_entity_poly.pdbx_seq_one_letter_code
_entity_poly.pdbx_strand_id
1 'polypeptide(L)'
;MQNLIEIEDLKIQFYSSQLQQRFDATFNTFDQKPETLEKRERLYRDLFNEEFQIIKQSCASKIVDKQEAALVSCDYSAWMIAWLYLSWEMVFEELELLQLLMVQESKEKNKYLNSTLPGKQKNYKEIVLLLEKLEQNPEMIDSSEKSYYEKNKSDLEEEIKVIKQEILDTELILKNIEKHPIDAINLIRNFIFFIRGSISRNELTFLSDIDFGYCVNNSSENFLDYKIIQELIKRFDALMQKLSIDSAGLYFELIGDDLTRFNDTKSIYTIPTILEGKPVIGNPLILSQLKEQFHEICLKPKLIKYLNNQYKNASSQIYELAEIKNGNGGIRHLQTALWSIMICYNLDQGSTRFLLNYLKKSNQITAQDVNHNQIAIQFYLELRNFKFLSSDTLNNKLNDDILDHNTLENYLKLSNRFENIDQLNQQIIFCIQSVLSLSEAVRKQIQSMCYNEAIHRLVLIKNYSDNCIIEYQPIASNQGLSWLVNQKRQQDKQIKKLFSHPLELIELLLNISQTGGRFDKTLERKLADNFDQLIKIVKKLENSDITSFLRKAFVAPHTSDVVAQMWDIMYFDSHSGQIKSLLGLFIPEADQMRYLRRNVEIHEYPLCVHSNETLKTVEYELKAIRNNDPELLGFLNEDSVFALKWSCLFHDIGKINPELNHEKSGPEIAIRILDRLDWKPSRRILSLIRLLVEHHQSVVKFSRLSTYTEIGINKYLELAERDPRRVLLLYLINVSDYKSVNRMFRQKAANIDNIFQETMEIFHQLKNRATGKTVTNLVNSFLDGKVIEAKNQVAIISLLQRCIAENIKSVFLEPLFGISKQEYNAVSKNTDRLNNLINVYSQSFEDISAKKTLLIEFSNIITKNISIESFETILCHHFPNWDWFFNTIPNRLILSLTDEELSHQLSKFSLNHSKRLKISIIKGEAGEYDALLFRASDLKVQKKLAFILNQKNINIENGKINHVQYLSGESGVVGFLHFSTTGSYELSAQDLEASIENLKIPAPKSEIIQDTDSQIYISHYQDEERGYIVKETSQNNFVRSSGLLHYVKISTSDQRYRFFKILKTMEDIGIVVKQSTITTIGSQINDYFIFDDEEFQSLDLKKLQDQLEENLKLNYE
;
A
#
# COMPACT_ATOMS: atom_id res chain seq x y z
N MET A 1 -42.36 -30.22 3.53
CA MET A 1 -42.01 -28.79 3.35
C MET A 1 -43.04 -27.92 4.05
N GLN A 2 -44.35 -28.08 3.79
CA GLN A 2 -45.41 -27.35 4.49
C GLN A 2 -45.42 -27.54 6.03
N ASN A 3 -45.46 -28.78 6.54
CA ASN A 3 -45.55 -29.07 7.99
C ASN A 3 -44.41 -28.56 8.90
N LEU A 4 -43.34 -27.93 8.39
CA LEU A 4 -42.17 -27.50 9.18
C LEU A 4 -41.84 -26.02 9.05
N ILE A 5 -42.14 -25.37 7.92
CA ILE A 5 -42.24 -23.90 7.86
C ILE A 5 -43.34 -23.45 8.84
N GLU A 6 -44.45 -24.20 8.88
CA GLU A 6 -45.48 -24.05 9.90
C GLU A 6 -44.91 -24.18 11.32
N ILE A 7 -43.99 -25.11 11.60
CA ILE A 7 -43.40 -25.27 12.94
C ILE A 7 -42.47 -24.11 13.32
N GLU A 8 -41.68 -23.58 12.38
CA GLU A 8 -40.81 -22.41 12.63
C GLU A 8 -41.65 -21.17 12.92
N ASP A 9 -42.64 -20.88 12.07
CA ASP A 9 -43.53 -19.75 12.24
C ASP A 9 -44.36 -19.89 13.53
N LEU A 10 -44.81 -21.11 13.88
CA LEU A 10 -45.48 -21.40 15.14
C LEU A 10 -44.58 -21.14 16.37
N LYS A 11 -43.28 -21.47 16.30
CA LYS A 11 -42.33 -21.18 17.39
C LYS A 11 -42.06 -19.68 17.54
N ILE A 12 -41.91 -18.96 16.42
CA ILE A 12 -41.76 -17.50 16.46
C ILE A 12 -43.01 -16.87 17.06
N GLN A 13 -44.21 -17.30 16.64
CA GLN A 13 -45.47 -16.83 17.22
C GLN A 13 -45.59 -17.13 18.72
N PHE A 14 -45.20 -18.34 19.14
CA PHE A 14 -45.17 -18.73 20.54
C PHE A 14 -44.30 -17.79 21.38
N TYR A 15 -43.02 -17.60 21.01
CA TYR A 15 -42.14 -16.72 21.76
C TYR A 15 -42.56 -15.25 21.68
N SER A 16 -43.06 -14.79 20.53
CA SER A 16 -43.57 -13.42 20.38
C SER A 16 -44.71 -13.16 21.35
N SER A 17 -45.66 -14.09 21.49
CA SER A 17 -46.78 -13.94 22.43
C SER A 17 -46.34 -13.88 23.90
N GLN A 18 -45.33 -14.67 24.30
CA GLN A 18 -44.79 -14.66 25.66
C GLN A 18 -44.03 -13.37 25.97
N LEU A 19 -43.16 -12.96 25.04
CA LEU A 19 -42.37 -11.74 25.17
C LEU A 19 -43.27 -10.51 25.19
N GLN A 20 -44.31 -10.46 24.35
CA GLN A 20 -45.25 -9.34 24.32
C GLN A 20 -45.92 -9.12 25.68
N GLN A 21 -46.40 -10.19 26.33
CA GLN A 21 -47.05 -10.09 27.62
C GLN A 21 -46.14 -9.47 28.70
N ARG A 22 -44.85 -9.82 28.68
CA ARG A 22 -43.83 -9.32 29.61
C ARG A 22 -43.44 -7.88 29.27
N PHE A 23 -43.37 -7.57 27.98
CA PHE A 23 -43.11 -6.24 27.47
C PHE A 23 -44.21 -5.27 27.88
N ASP A 24 -45.47 -5.59 27.59
CA ASP A 24 -46.63 -4.79 27.98
C ASP A 24 -46.62 -4.52 29.50
N ALA A 25 -46.38 -5.55 30.33
CA ALA A 25 -46.30 -5.38 31.78
C ALA A 25 -45.19 -4.41 32.24
N THR A 26 -44.09 -4.33 31.48
CA THR A 26 -42.92 -3.49 31.81
C THR A 26 -43.08 -2.05 31.29
N PHE A 27 -43.68 -1.87 30.11
CA PHE A 27 -43.69 -0.60 29.39
C PHE A 27 -45.03 0.15 29.38
N ASN A 28 -46.14 -0.45 29.84
CA ASN A 28 -47.49 0.15 29.86
C ASN A 28 -47.67 1.45 30.69
N THR A 29 -46.64 1.92 31.40
CA THR A 29 -46.72 3.08 32.31
C THR A 29 -45.84 4.28 31.91
N PHE A 30 -45.28 4.27 30.70
CA PHE A 30 -44.34 5.31 30.26
C PHE A 30 -45.03 6.52 29.60
N ASP A 31 -44.72 7.71 30.12
CA ASP A 31 -45.05 8.99 29.46
C ASP A 31 -44.29 9.11 28.13
N GLN A 32 -44.96 9.58 27.07
CA GLN A 32 -44.33 9.92 25.80
C GLN A 32 -43.56 11.25 25.90
N LYS A 33 -42.37 11.25 26.52
CA LYS A 33 -41.47 12.42 26.59
C LYS A 33 -40.04 12.05 26.21
N PRO A 34 -39.28 12.92 25.52
CA PRO A 34 -37.92 12.60 25.06
C PRO A 34 -36.94 12.18 26.18
N GLU A 35 -37.06 12.80 27.35
CA GLU A 35 -36.26 12.50 28.55
C GLU A 35 -36.45 11.06 29.07
N THR A 36 -37.50 10.36 28.61
CA THR A 36 -37.78 8.97 29.04
C THR A 36 -37.10 7.91 28.17
N LEU A 37 -36.55 8.27 27.00
CA LEU A 37 -35.95 7.31 26.06
C LEU A 37 -34.75 6.58 26.68
N GLU A 38 -33.91 7.28 27.43
CA GLU A 38 -32.76 6.67 28.13
C GLU A 38 -33.23 5.71 29.24
N LYS A 39 -34.33 6.04 29.92
CA LYS A 39 -34.92 5.16 30.95
C LYS A 39 -35.55 3.92 30.31
N ARG A 40 -36.27 4.06 29.19
CA ARG A 40 -36.85 2.95 28.42
C ARG A 40 -35.75 2.02 27.91
N GLU A 41 -34.64 2.57 27.44
CA GLU A 41 -33.47 1.82 26.97
C GLU A 41 -32.79 1.00 28.08
N ARG A 42 -32.69 1.56 29.30
CA ARG A 42 -32.21 0.81 30.47
C ARG A 42 -33.13 -0.36 30.81
N LEU A 43 -34.45 -0.14 30.82
CA LEU A 43 -35.42 -1.20 31.10
C LEU A 43 -35.47 -2.27 30.01
N TYR A 44 -35.33 -1.87 28.74
CA TYR A 44 -35.24 -2.79 27.62
C TYR A 44 -34.05 -3.74 27.79
N ARG A 45 -32.87 -3.21 28.16
CA ARG A 45 -31.70 -4.02 28.50
C ARG A 45 -31.97 -4.95 29.68
N ASP A 46 -32.57 -4.43 30.75
CA ASP A 46 -32.79 -5.21 31.97
C ASP A 46 -33.79 -6.35 31.72
N LEU A 47 -34.86 -6.10 30.94
CA LEU A 47 -35.81 -7.11 30.48
C LEU A 47 -35.14 -8.14 29.56
N PHE A 48 -34.32 -7.69 28.61
CA PHE A 48 -33.56 -8.62 27.76
C PHE A 48 -32.69 -9.54 28.60
N ASN A 49 -31.96 -9.01 29.58
CA ASN A 49 -31.10 -9.81 30.42
C ASN A 49 -31.89 -10.86 31.21
N GLU A 50 -33.07 -10.52 31.72
CA GLU A 50 -33.96 -11.48 32.40
C GLU A 50 -34.42 -12.59 31.44
N GLU A 51 -34.98 -12.22 30.30
CA GLU A 51 -35.51 -13.17 29.31
C GLU A 51 -34.39 -14.01 28.67
N PHE A 52 -33.21 -13.43 28.47
CA PHE A 52 -32.03 -14.12 27.98
C PHE A 52 -31.53 -15.17 28.98
N GLN A 53 -31.60 -14.90 30.30
CA GLN A 53 -31.31 -15.94 31.31
C GLN A 53 -32.36 -17.06 31.29
N ILE A 54 -33.64 -16.74 31.10
CA ILE A 54 -34.72 -17.73 31.04
C ILE A 54 -34.52 -18.68 29.84
N ILE A 55 -34.30 -18.13 28.64
CA ILE A 55 -34.07 -18.97 27.45
C ILE A 55 -32.75 -19.75 27.58
N LYS A 56 -31.70 -19.16 28.17
CA LYS A 56 -30.43 -19.85 28.44
C LYS A 56 -30.63 -21.06 29.37
N GLN A 57 -31.38 -20.91 30.45
CA GLN A 57 -31.70 -22.00 31.39
C GLN A 57 -32.56 -23.09 30.72
N SER A 58 -33.58 -22.70 29.95
CA SER A 58 -34.41 -23.65 29.20
C SER A 58 -33.60 -24.45 28.17
N CYS A 59 -32.67 -23.80 27.46
CA CYS A 59 -31.79 -24.45 26.52
C CYS A 59 -30.74 -25.35 27.20
N ALA A 60 -30.25 -24.95 28.39
CA ALA A 60 -29.29 -25.75 29.17
C ALA A 60 -29.89 -27.07 29.66
N SER A 61 -31.18 -27.13 30.02
CA SER A 61 -31.81 -28.40 30.36
C SER A 61 -31.97 -29.34 29.14
N LYS A 62 -32.16 -28.77 27.95
CA LYS A 62 -32.37 -29.51 26.69
C LYS A 62 -31.08 -30.02 26.06
N ILE A 63 -29.96 -29.28 26.17
CA ILE A 63 -28.69 -29.62 25.49
C ILE A 63 -28.09 -30.95 25.96
N VAL A 64 -28.49 -31.40 27.15
CA VAL A 64 -28.01 -32.63 27.79
C VAL A 64 -28.78 -33.87 27.30
N ASP A 65 -29.99 -33.68 26.78
CA ASP A 65 -30.82 -34.74 26.21
C ASP A 65 -30.60 -34.86 24.69
N LYS A 66 -30.29 -36.08 24.23
CA LYS A 66 -30.02 -36.38 22.81
C LYS A 66 -31.18 -36.03 21.87
N GLN A 67 -32.43 -36.16 22.31
CA GLN A 67 -33.60 -35.90 21.49
C GLN A 67 -33.92 -34.41 21.41
N GLU A 68 -33.66 -33.66 22.49
CA GLU A 68 -34.00 -32.24 22.59
C GLU A 68 -32.87 -31.30 22.17
N ALA A 69 -31.61 -31.73 22.22
CA ALA A 69 -30.45 -30.93 21.81
C ALA A 69 -30.55 -30.39 20.38
N ALA A 70 -31.21 -31.14 19.48
CA ALA A 70 -31.51 -30.74 18.10
C ALA A 70 -32.34 -29.45 18.01
N LEU A 71 -33.19 -29.21 19.01
CA LEU A 71 -34.18 -28.14 19.02
C LEU A 71 -33.61 -26.84 19.59
N VAL A 72 -32.49 -26.89 20.33
CA VAL A 72 -31.90 -25.74 21.02
C VAL A 72 -31.60 -24.59 20.06
N SER A 73 -30.89 -24.84 18.96
CA SER A 73 -30.57 -23.78 17.99
C SER A 73 -31.82 -23.23 17.28
N CYS A 74 -32.83 -24.08 17.04
CA CYS A 74 -34.10 -23.64 16.47
C CYS A 74 -34.89 -22.77 17.45
N ASP A 75 -34.96 -23.18 18.72
CA ASP A 75 -35.64 -22.43 19.79
C ASP A 75 -34.97 -21.08 20.01
N TYR A 76 -33.64 -21.05 20.11
CA TYR A 76 -32.91 -19.80 20.29
C TYR A 76 -33.02 -18.88 19.06
N SER A 77 -32.95 -19.41 17.84
CA SER A 77 -33.18 -18.62 16.62
C SER A 77 -34.60 -18.00 16.62
N ALA A 78 -35.62 -18.80 16.93
CA ALA A 78 -37.01 -18.33 16.96
C ALA A 78 -37.26 -17.29 18.06
N TRP A 79 -36.72 -17.50 19.25
CA TRP A 79 -36.78 -16.54 20.35
C TRP A 79 -36.08 -15.22 20.00
N MET A 80 -34.90 -15.28 19.40
CA MET A 80 -34.19 -14.07 18.98
C MET A 80 -34.92 -13.32 17.88
N ILE A 81 -35.52 -14.01 16.90
CA ILE A 81 -36.36 -13.38 15.88
C ILE A 81 -37.57 -12.69 16.52
N ALA A 82 -38.24 -13.34 17.48
CA ALA A 82 -39.33 -12.75 18.24
C ALA A 82 -38.89 -11.50 19.01
N TRP A 83 -37.70 -11.52 19.61
CA TRP A 83 -37.11 -10.35 20.26
C TRP A 83 -36.87 -9.20 19.26
N LEU A 84 -36.34 -9.48 18.06
CA LEU A 84 -36.14 -8.46 17.03
C LEU A 84 -37.46 -7.82 16.57
N TYR A 85 -38.55 -8.59 16.50
CA TYR A 85 -39.89 -8.02 16.25
C TYR A 85 -40.29 -7.05 17.35
N LEU A 86 -40.16 -7.46 18.61
CA LEU A 86 -40.49 -6.63 19.77
C LEU A 86 -39.66 -5.34 19.83
N SER A 87 -38.37 -5.42 19.52
CA SER A 87 -37.48 -4.25 19.43
C SER A 87 -37.99 -3.24 18.41
N TRP A 88 -38.48 -3.71 17.26
CA TRP A 88 -39.05 -2.84 16.24
C TRP A 88 -40.41 -2.28 16.62
N GLU A 89 -41.27 -3.05 17.30
CA GLU A 89 -42.52 -2.54 17.86
C GLU A 89 -42.26 -1.37 18.81
N MET A 90 -41.28 -1.52 19.71
CA MET A 90 -40.84 -0.45 20.61
C MET A 90 -40.36 0.80 19.85
N VAL A 91 -39.59 0.62 18.77
CA VAL A 91 -39.10 1.73 17.93
C VAL A 91 -40.26 2.45 17.24
N PHE A 92 -41.26 1.71 16.75
CA PHE A 92 -42.46 2.29 16.13
C PHE A 92 -43.38 2.98 17.15
N GLU A 93 -43.47 2.51 18.40
CA GLU A 93 -44.16 3.25 19.48
C GLU A 93 -43.52 4.61 19.77
N GLU A 94 -42.21 4.73 19.57
CA GLU A 94 -41.43 5.95 19.83
C GLU A 94 -41.36 6.90 18.62
N LEU A 95 -42.05 6.58 17.52
CA LEU A 95 -41.97 7.29 16.24
C LEU A 95 -42.22 8.80 16.33
N GLU A 96 -43.26 9.23 17.07
CA GLU A 96 -43.58 10.65 17.25
C GLU A 96 -42.47 11.40 18.04
N LEU A 97 -41.87 10.74 19.03
CA LEU A 97 -40.77 11.30 19.83
C LEU A 97 -39.49 11.44 19.01
N LEU A 98 -39.17 10.43 18.20
CA LEU A 98 -38.01 10.44 17.31
C LEU A 98 -38.14 11.56 16.26
N GLN A 99 -39.35 11.83 15.77
CA GLN A 99 -39.60 12.95 14.86
C GLN A 99 -39.31 14.30 15.54
N LEU A 100 -39.74 14.50 16.78
CA LEU A 100 -39.46 15.73 17.54
C LEU A 100 -37.95 15.95 17.74
N LEU A 101 -37.21 14.87 18.06
CA LEU A 101 -35.75 14.92 18.17
C LEU A 101 -35.09 15.23 16.82
N MET A 102 -35.55 14.60 15.73
CA MET A 102 -35.06 14.88 14.38
C MET A 102 -35.24 16.36 13.99
N VAL A 103 -36.35 17.00 14.39
CA VAL A 103 -36.57 18.44 14.18
C VAL A 103 -35.54 19.26 14.94
N GLN A 104 -35.28 18.93 16.21
CA GLN A 104 -34.29 19.63 17.03
C GLN A 104 -32.88 19.49 16.44
N GLU A 105 -32.45 18.27 16.14
CA GLU A 105 -31.14 17.99 15.53
C GLU A 105 -31.00 18.66 14.17
N SER A 106 -32.06 18.67 13.35
CA SER A 106 -32.05 19.36 12.05
C SER A 106 -31.89 20.88 12.20
N LYS A 107 -32.45 21.51 13.26
CA LYS A 107 -32.22 22.94 13.55
C LYS A 107 -30.75 23.21 13.88
N GLU A 108 -30.15 22.36 14.71
CA GLU A 108 -28.75 22.48 15.11
C GLU A 108 -27.80 22.23 13.93
N LYS A 109 -28.03 21.17 13.15
CA LYS A 109 -27.24 20.84 11.95
C LYS A 109 -27.34 21.93 10.91
N ASN A 110 -28.54 22.44 10.62
CA ASN A 110 -28.74 23.53 9.66
C ASN A 110 -27.98 24.80 10.09
N LYS A 111 -28.03 25.18 11.37
CA LYS A 111 -27.26 26.31 11.92
C LYS A 111 -25.75 26.12 11.74
N TYR A 112 -25.23 24.92 12.02
CA TYR A 112 -23.82 24.59 11.85
C TYR A 112 -23.38 24.65 10.38
N LEU A 113 -24.12 24.01 9.47
CA LEU A 113 -23.80 23.99 8.04
C LEU A 113 -23.82 25.40 7.44
N ASN A 114 -24.82 26.21 7.79
CA ASN A 114 -24.91 27.61 7.37
C ASN A 114 -23.74 28.48 7.90
N SER A 115 -23.19 28.16 9.08
CA SER A 115 -22.00 28.85 9.59
C SER A 115 -20.70 28.43 8.89
N THR A 116 -20.64 27.22 8.34
CA THR A 116 -19.43 26.61 7.75
C THR A 116 -19.28 26.89 6.26
N LEU A 117 -20.41 26.88 5.53
CA LEU A 117 -20.45 27.06 4.07
C LEU A 117 -19.71 28.32 3.57
N PRO A 118 -19.83 29.50 4.19
CA PRO A 118 -19.11 30.70 3.72
C PRO A 118 -17.59 30.55 3.74
N GLY A 119 -17.04 29.87 4.76
CA GLY A 119 -15.59 29.62 4.87
C GLY A 119 -15.08 28.71 3.75
N LYS A 120 -15.82 27.62 3.46
CA LYS A 120 -15.48 26.70 2.37
C LYS A 120 -15.58 27.37 0.99
N GLN A 121 -16.62 28.18 0.76
CA GLN A 121 -16.77 28.95 -0.48
C GLN A 121 -15.66 29.99 -0.67
N LYS A 122 -15.18 30.61 0.41
CA LYS A 122 -14.04 31.53 0.37
C LYS A 122 -12.78 30.79 -0.07
N ASN A 123 -12.48 29.64 0.55
CA ASN A 123 -11.31 28.82 0.18
C ASN A 123 -11.37 28.33 -1.27
N TYR A 124 -12.54 27.90 -1.76
CA TYR A 124 -12.71 27.52 -3.17
C TYR A 124 -12.38 28.68 -4.12
N LYS A 125 -12.88 29.88 -3.84
CA LYS A 125 -12.57 31.08 -4.64
C LYS A 125 -11.08 31.42 -4.62
N GLU A 126 -10.42 31.30 -3.48
CA GLU A 126 -8.98 31.53 -3.34
C GLU A 126 -8.17 30.55 -4.21
N ILE A 127 -8.52 29.26 -4.22
CA ILE A 127 -7.86 28.24 -5.06
C ILE A 127 -8.11 28.49 -6.55
N VAL A 128 -9.32 28.87 -6.95
CA VAL A 128 -9.63 29.22 -8.36
C VAL A 128 -8.80 30.41 -8.81
N LEU A 129 -8.75 31.49 -8.02
CA LEU A 129 -7.92 32.65 -8.31
C LEU A 129 -6.42 32.31 -8.38
N LEU A 130 -5.97 31.35 -7.57
CA LEU A 130 -4.58 30.90 -7.55
C LEU A 130 -4.27 30.08 -8.82
N LEU A 131 -5.15 29.18 -9.24
CA LEU A 131 -5.05 28.46 -10.51
C LEU A 131 -5.06 29.40 -11.73
N GLU A 132 -5.93 30.41 -11.75
CA GLU A 132 -5.99 31.41 -12.83
C GLU A 132 -4.69 32.23 -12.92
N LYS A 133 -4.11 32.61 -11.77
CA LYS A 133 -2.81 33.30 -11.72
C LYS A 133 -1.67 32.41 -12.20
N LEU A 134 -1.71 31.12 -11.85
CA LEU A 134 -0.72 30.14 -12.31
C LEU A 134 -0.80 29.99 -13.83
N GLU A 135 -1.99 29.84 -14.42
CA GLU A 135 -2.17 29.69 -15.87
C GLU A 135 -1.67 30.88 -16.70
N GLN A 136 -1.63 32.08 -16.13
CA GLN A 136 -1.10 33.28 -16.79
C GLN A 136 0.44 33.32 -16.86
N ASN A 137 1.15 32.50 -16.07
CA ASN A 137 2.62 32.39 -16.04
C ASN A 137 3.10 30.93 -16.21
N PRO A 138 3.01 30.34 -17.41
CA PRO A 138 3.30 28.93 -17.67
C PRO A 138 4.75 28.50 -17.41
N GLU A 139 5.70 29.43 -17.29
CA GLU A 139 7.12 29.16 -16.99
C GLU A 139 7.40 28.91 -15.49
N MET A 140 6.46 29.21 -14.59
CA MET A 140 6.61 29.04 -13.12
C MET A 140 5.87 27.83 -12.53
N ILE A 141 5.17 27.03 -13.34
CA ILE A 141 4.25 26.01 -12.81
C ILE A 141 4.91 24.63 -12.75
N ASP A 142 5.13 24.12 -11.54
CA ASP A 142 5.31 22.68 -11.34
C ASP A 142 3.99 21.96 -11.69
N SER A 143 4.05 21.03 -12.65
CA SER A 143 2.88 20.23 -13.06
C SER A 143 2.24 19.46 -11.90
N SER A 144 3.01 19.15 -10.86
CA SER A 144 2.55 18.49 -9.64
C SER A 144 1.70 19.43 -8.79
N GLU A 145 2.11 20.69 -8.67
CA GLU A 145 1.41 21.73 -7.93
C GLU A 145 0.09 22.14 -8.62
N LYS A 146 0.08 22.25 -9.95
CA LYS A 146 -1.17 22.45 -10.72
C LYS A 146 -2.16 21.30 -10.50
N SER A 147 -1.70 20.06 -10.62
CA SER A 147 -2.55 18.88 -10.42
C SER A 147 -3.11 18.81 -9.00
N TYR A 148 -2.33 19.24 -8.00
CA TYR A 148 -2.75 19.33 -6.60
C TYR A 148 -3.88 20.35 -6.40
N TYR A 149 -3.73 21.58 -6.88
CA TYR A 149 -4.77 22.61 -6.75
C TYR A 149 -6.02 22.28 -7.56
N GLU A 150 -5.87 21.62 -8.72
CA GLU A 150 -7.01 21.10 -9.50
C GLU A 150 -7.79 20.02 -8.73
N LYS A 151 -7.09 19.10 -8.07
CA LYS A 151 -7.72 18.09 -7.20
C LYS A 151 -8.42 18.74 -6.00
N ASN A 152 -7.75 19.63 -5.28
CA ASN A 152 -8.34 20.33 -4.14
C ASN A 152 -9.57 21.16 -4.55
N LYS A 153 -9.53 21.79 -5.73
CA LYS A 153 -10.68 22.48 -6.31
C LYS A 153 -11.84 21.51 -6.48
N SER A 154 -11.59 20.34 -7.10
CA SER A 154 -12.61 19.31 -7.30
C SER A 154 -13.17 18.78 -5.97
N ASP A 155 -12.31 18.50 -4.99
CA ASP A 155 -12.71 17.97 -3.68
C ASP A 155 -13.56 19.01 -2.90
N LEU A 156 -13.15 20.28 -2.89
CA LEU A 156 -13.91 21.37 -2.27
C LEU A 156 -15.21 21.68 -3.02
N GLU A 157 -15.24 21.52 -4.33
CA GLU A 157 -16.46 21.68 -5.13
C GLU A 157 -17.50 20.64 -4.73
N GLU A 158 -17.09 19.38 -4.61
CA GLU A 158 -17.97 18.30 -4.17
C GLU A 158 -18.38 18.49 -2.71
N GLU A 159 -17.47 18.88 -1.81
CA GLU A 159 -17.80 19.18 -0.40
C GLU A 159 -18.83 20.32 -0.29
N ILE A 160 -18.65 21.41 -1.03
CA ILE A 160 -19.59 22.55 -1.06
C ILE A 160 -20.95 22.09 -1.61
N LYS A 161 -20.95 21.25 -2.65
CA LYS A 161 -22.18 20.70 -3.23
C LYS A 161 -22.92 19.81 -2.23
N VAL A 162 -22.21 18.94 -1.50
CA VAL A 162 -22.76 18.13 -0.41
C VAL A 162 -23.33 19.02 0.69
N ILE A 163 -22.58 20.00 1.21
CA ILE A 163 -23.06 20.91 2.27
C ILE A 163 -24.31 21.68 1.82
N LYS A 164 -24.34 22.17 0.57
CA LYS A 164 -25.53 22.84 0.02
C LYS A 164 -26.73 21.90 -0.04
N GLN A 165 -26.52 20.66 -0.47
CA GLN A 165 -27.58 19.67 -0.50
C GLN A 165 -28.08 19.35 0.91
N GLU A 166 -27.18 19.18 1.90
CA GLU A 166 -27.58 18.95 3.29
C GLU A 166 -28.35 20.14 3.91
N ILE A 167 -28.00 21.38 3.54
CA ILE A 167 -28.78 22.56 3.95
C ILE A 167 -30.18 22.49 3.36
N LEU A 168 -30.32 22.22 2.05
CA LEU A 168 -31.63 22.08 1.41
C LEU A 168 -32.45 20.96 2.04
N ASP A 169 -31.83 19.82 2.30
CA ASP A 169 -32.43 18.65 2.94
C ASP A 169 -32.94 19.00 4.35
N THR A 170 -32.11 19.65 5.17
CA THR A 170 -32.51 20.06 6.54
C THR A 170 -33.59 21.14 6.52
N GLU A 171 -33.55 22.10 5.59
CA GLU A 171 -34.63 23.09 5.42
C GLU A 171 -35.95 22.43 5.01
N LEU A 172 -35.89 21.42 4.12
CA LEU A 172 -37.05 20.67 3.68
C LEU A 172 -37.68 19.88 4.84
N ILE A 173 -36.85 19.25 5.68
CA ILE A 173 -37.30 18.59 6.92
C ILE A 173 -37.98 19.62 7.81
N LEU A 174 -37.30 20.70 8.19
CA LEU A 174 -37.81 21.72 9.12
C LEU A 174 -39.13 22.37 8.66
N LYS A 175 -39.33 22.50 7.34
CA LYS A 175 -40.53 23.11 6.77
C LYS A 175 -41.74 22.19 6.75
N ASN A 176 -41.51 20.89 6.52
CA ASN A 176 -42.58 19.96 6.13
C ASN A 176 -42.83 18.86 7.15
N ILE A 177 -41.87 18.53 8.03
CA ILE A 177 -41.97 17.36 8.90
C ILE A 177 -43.16 17.43 9.88
N GLU A 178 -43.46 18.60 10.44
CA GLU A 178 -44.61 18.80 11.35
C GLU A 178 -45.96 18.56 10.65
N LYS A 179 -46.01 18.64 9.31
CA LYS A 179 -47.22 18.43 8.49
C LYS A 179 -47.22 17.07 7.80
N HIS A 180 -46.14 16.31 7.92
CA HIS A 180 -45.97 15.03 7.24
C HIS A 180 -46.74 13.95 8.00
N PRO A 181 -47.69 13.24 7.37
CA PRO A 181 -48.47 12.22 8.06
C PRO A 181 -47.57 11.07 8.51
N ILE A 182 -47.66 10.74 9.80
CA ILE A 182 -46.93 9.64 10.41
C ILE A 182 -47.78 8.37 10.25
N ASP A 183 -47.38 7.49 9.33
CA ASP A 183 -48.01 6.18 9.14
C ASP A 183 -46.95 5.09 9.05
N ALA A 184 -46.86 4.26 10.10
CA ALA A 184 -45.92 3.14 10.15
C ALA A 184 -46.10 2.19 8.96
N ILE A 185 -47.32 2.00 8.45
CA ILE A 185 -47.60 1.12 7.31
C ILE A 185 -46.93 1.66 6.03
N ASN A 186 -46.95 2.98 5.82
CA ASN A 186 -46.29 3.60 4.68
C ASN A 186 -44.77 3.59 4.83
N LEU A 187 -44.25 3.85 6.03
CA LEU A 187 -42.80 3.76 6.30
C LEU A 187 -42.26 2.35 6.00
N ILE A 188 -42.94 1.31 6.47
CA ILE A 188 -42.58 -0.11 6.25
C ILE A 188 -42.56 -0.48 4.75
N ARG A 189 -43.30 0.19 3.87
CA ARG A 189 -43.23 -0.04 2.42
C ARG A 189 -41.93 0.44 1.79
N ASN A 190 -41.25 1.39 2.42
CA ASN A 190 -40.06 2.08 1.93
C ASN A 190 -38.75 1.58 2.56
N PHE A 191 -38.77 0.53 3.39
CA PHE A 191 -37.55 -0.14 3.84
C PHE A 191 -37.72 -1.65 4.03
N ILE A 192 -36.61 -2.34 4.27
CA ILE A 192 -36.57 -3.73 4.68
C ILE A 192 -35.49 -3.94 5.74
N PHE A 193 -35.88 -4.52 6.86
CA PHE A 193 -35.02 -5.17 7.84
C PHE A 193 -34.99 -6.67 7.55
N PHE A 194 -33.80 -7.22 7.39
CA PHE A 194 -33.59 -8.62 7.08
C PHE A 194 -32.48 -9.21 7.94
N ILE A 195 -32.64 -10.49 8.29
CA ILE A 195 -31.63 -11.23 9.03
C ILE A 195 -30.73 -12.00 8.06
N ARG A 196 -29.47 -12.20 8.46
CA ARG A 196 -28.48 -12.94 7.66
C ARG A 196 -27.74 -13.96 8.52
N GLY A 197 -26.84 -14.75 7.95
CA GLY A 197 -26.00 -15.65 8.74
C GLY A 197 -26.77 -16.79 9.42
N SER A 198 -26.32 -17.23 10.58
CA SER A 198 -26.84 -18.43 11.28
C SER A 198 -28.30 -18.29 11.70
N ILE A 199 -28.74 -17.11 12.14
CA ILE A 199 -30.15 -16.85 12.49
C ILE A 199 -31.08 -17.05 11.29
N SER A 200 -30.68 -16.61 10.08
CA SER A 200 -31.47 -16.80 8.86
C SER A 200 -31.63 -18.27 8.44
N ARG A 201 -30.70 -19.13 8.88
CA ARG A 201 -30.71 -20.58 8.61
C ARG A 201 -31.35 -21.41 9.72
N ASN A 202 -31.78 -20.77 10.83
CA ASN A 202 -32.21 -21.42 12.08
C ASN A 202 -31.11 -22.25 12.76
N GLU A 203 -29.87 -21.78 12.63
CA GLU A 203 -28.65 -22.41 13.12
C GLU A 203 -27.95 -21.53 14.17
N LEU A 204 -28.66 -20.57 14.77
CA LEU A 204 -28.09 -19.65 15.76
C LEU A 204 -27.63 -20.42 17.01
N THR A 205 -26.42 -20.10 17.48
CA THR A 205 -25.87 -20.63 18.73
C THR A 205 -25.54 -19.49 19.68
N PHE A 206 -25.39 -19.76 20.98
CA PHE A 206 -25.00 -18.73 21.94
C PHE A 206 -23.55 -18.18 21.73
N LEU A 207 -22.73 -18.86 20.92
CA LEU A 207 -21.41 -18.39 20.45
C LEU A 207 -21.48 -17.65 19.10
N SER A 208 -22.66 -17.17 18.70
CA SER A 208 -22.84 -16.49 17.42
C SER A 208 -23.37 -15.09 17.64
N ASP A 209 -22.77 -14.14 16.93
CA ASP A 209 -23.26 -12.78 16.81
C ASP A 209 -24.64 -12.77 16.10
N ILE A 210 -25.41 -11.71 16.34
CA ILE A 210 -26.67 -11.47 15.63
C ILE A 210 -26.39 -10.62 14.39
N ASP A 211 -26.47 -11.28 13.23
CA ASP A 211 -26.24 -10.64 11.95
C ASP A 211 -27.56 -10.19 11.29
N PHE A 212 -27.65 -8.91 10.92
CA PHE A 212 -28.80 -8.35 10.20
C PHE A 212 -28.40 -7.26 9.21
N GLY A 213 -29.37 -6.75 8.45
CA GLY A 213 -29.18 -5.62 7.56
C GLY A 213 -30.46 -4.83 7.30
N TYR A 214 -30.26 -3.60 6.81
CA TYR A 214 -31.28 -2.64 6.42
C TYR A 214 -31.09 -2.28 4.96
N CYS A 215 -32.17 -2.17 4.21
CA CYS A 215 -32.14 -1.51 2.91
C CYS A 215 -33.32 -0.54 2.81
N VAL A 216 -33.02 0.72 2.47
CA VAL A 216 -34.02 1.79 2.39
C VAL A 216 -34.21 2.24 0.94
N ASN A 217 -35.46 2.50 0.55
CA ASN A 217 -35.78 3.13 -0.72
C ASN A 217 -35.68 4.65 -0.57
N ASN A 218 -34.52 5.20 -0.96
CA ASN A 218 -34.17 6.62 -0.85
C ASN A 218 -34.60 7.46 -2.07
N SER A 219 -35.65 7.06 -2.79
CA SER A 219 -36.22 7.87 -3.88
C SER A 219 -36.64 9.27 -3.39
N SER A 220 -36.45 10.31 -4.22
CA SER A 220 -36.75 11.71 -3.87
C SER A 220 -38.22 11.95 -3.52
N GLU A 221 -39.13 11.16 -4.09
CA GLU A 221 -40.58 11.19 -3.77
C GLU A 221 -40.86 10.81 -2.31
N ASN A 222 -40.00 10.00 -1.70
CA ASN A 222 -40.12 9.48 -0.33
C ASN A 222 -39.09 10.12 0.63
N PHE A 223 -38.55 11.30 0.32
CA PHE A 223 -37.45 11.89 1.09
C PHE A 223 -37.71 11.99 2.60
N LEU A 224 -38.90 12.48 3.01
CA LEU A 224 -39.24 12.61 4.44
C LEU A 224 -39.38 11.25 5.12
N ASP A 225 -40.02 10.28 4.46
CA ASP A 225 -40.14 8.90 4.96
C ASP A 225 -38.76 8.26 5.14
N TYR A 226 -37.89 8.41 4.15
CA TYR A 226 -36.50 7.95 4.20
C TYR A 226 -35.77 8.53 5.42
N LYS A 227 -35.90 9.83 5.69
CA LYS A 227 -35.26 10.47 6.87
C LYS A 227 -35.84 9.96 8.19
N ILE A 228 -37.15 9.78 8.27
CA ILE A 228 -37.78 9.17 9.45
C ILE A 228 -37.27 7.74 9.66
N ILE A 229 -37.18 6.93 8.60
CA ILE A 229 -36.66 5.56 8.66
C ILE A 229 -35.21 5.54 9.15
N GLN A 230 -34.36 6.49 8.74
CA GLN A 230 -33.00 6.60 9.27
C GLN A 230 -32.98 6.80 10.80
N GLU A 231 -33.89 7.60 11.35
CA GLU A 231 -34.01 7.76 12.80
C GLU A 231 -34.52 6.49 13.50
N LEU A 232 -35.45 5.77 12.88
CA LEU A 232 -35.90 4.47 13.41
C LEU A 232 -34.77 3.44 13.45
N ILE A 233 -33.96 3.36 12.38
CA ILE A 233 -32.79 2.47 12.32
C ILE A 233 -31.77 2.85 13.40
N LYS A 234 -31.44 4.14 13.56
CA LYS A 234 -30.54 4.62 14.63
C LYS A 234 -31.06 4.21 16.01
N ARG A 235 -32.37 4.36 16.25
CA ARG A 235 -32.98 3.98 17.53
C ARG A 235 -32.89 2.48 17.77
N PHE A 236 -33.18 1.67 16.75
CA PHE A 236 -33.05 0.22 16.83
C PHE A 236 -31.61 -0.19 17.13
N ASP A 237 -30.62 0.37 16.42
CA ASP A 237 -29.21 0.07 16.65
C ASP A 237 -28.77 0.46 18.08
N ALA A 238 -29.26 1.58 18.61
CA ALA A 238 -29.01 1.97 19.99
C ALA A 238 -29.55 0.95 21.01
N LEU A 239 -30.74 0.38 20.77
CA LEU A 239 -31.30 -0.70 21.58
C LEU A 239 -30.44 -1.97 21.50
N MET A 240 -30.04 -2.38 20.28
CA MET A 240 -29.22 -3.57 20.06
C MET A 240 -27.83 -3.47 20.72
N GLN A 241 -27.22 -2.29 20.73
CA GLN A 241 -25.92 -2.04 21.40
C GLN A 241 -25.98 -2.18 22.93
N LYS A 242 -27.17 -2.19 23.54
CA LYS A 242 -27.31 -2.40 24.99
C LYS A 242 -27.41 -3.86 25.39
N LEU A 243 -27.62 -4.76 24.43
CA LEU A 243 -27.78 -6.18 24.72
C LEU A 243 -26.46 -6.78 25.20
N SER A 244 -26.53 -7.84 25.99
CA SER A 244 -25.35 -8.60 26.44
C SER A 244 -24.79 -9.54 25.37
N ILE A 245 -25.18 -9.36 24.10
CA ILE A 245 -24.81 -10.19 22.96
C ILE A 245 -24.29 -9.30 21.83
N ASP A 246 -23.29 -9.80 21.10
CA ASP A 246 -22.72 -9.08 19.97
C ASP A 246 -23.69 -9.05 18.78
N SER A 247 -23.73 -7.92 18.08
CA SER A 247 -24.57 -7.73 16.90
C SER A 247 -23.83 -7.00 15.78
N ALA A 248 -24.16 -7.34 14.54
CA ALA A 248 -23.53 -6.78 13.34
C ALA A 248 -24.58 -6.41 12.29
N GLY A 249 -24.86 -5.11 12.20
CA GLY A 249 -25.78 -4.51 11.23
C GLY A 249 -25.08 -3.98 9.98
N LEU A 250 -25.70 -4.21 8.81
CA LEU A 250 -25.30 -3.60 7.53
C LEU A 250 -26.39 -2.66 7.03
N TYR A 251 -26.03 -1.45 6.58
CA TYR A 251 -26.97 -0.48 6.04
C TYR A 251 -26.73 -0.28 4.54
N PHE A 252 -27.81 -0.27 3.76
CA PHE A 252 -27.81 -0.10 2.31
C PHE A 252 -28.86 0.92 1.89
N GLU A 253 -28.55 1.67 0.84
CA GLU A 253 -29.53 2.49 0.12
C GLU A 253 -29.77 1.92 -1.27
N LEU A 254 -31.04 1.78 -1.65
CA LEU A 254 -31.39 1.10 -2.88
C LEU A 254 -30.93 1.86 -4.14
N ILE A 255 -30.89 3.20 -4.09
CA ILE A 255 -30.50 4.07 -5.20
C ILE A 255 -29.22 4.82 -4.83
N GLY A 256 -28.20 4.72 -5.68
CA GLY A 256 -26.98 5.53 -5.55
C GLY A 256 -25.96 5.04 -4.52
N ASP A 257 -26.21 3.95 -3.79
CA ASP A 257 -25.17 3.32 -2.96
C ASP A 257 -24.08 2.70 -3.85
N ASP A 258 -22.83 3.00 -3.56
CA ASP A 258 -21.69 2.42 -4.29
C ASP A 258 -21.41 1.00 -3.79
N LEU A 259 -22.17 0.06 -4.32
CA LEU A 259 -22.04 -1.36 -4.05
C LEU A 259 -20.79 -1.97 -4.73
N THR A 260 -20.10 -1.25 -5.63
CA THR A 260 -18.89 -1.76 -6.30
C THR A 260 -17.74 -2.01 -5.33
N ARG A 261 -17.73 -1.37 -4.16
CA ARG A 261 -16.83 -1.65 -3.02
C ARG A 261 -16.84 -3.11 -2.57
N PHE A 262 -17.95 -3.83 -2.78
CA PHE A 262 -18.06 -5.25 -2.44
C PHE A 262 -17.43 -6.17 -3.50
N ASN A 263 -17.12 -5.64 -4.68
CA ASN A 263 -16.38 -6.34 -5.71
C ASN A 263 -14.90 -6.53 -5.31
N ASP A 264 -14.41 -5.84 -4.30
CA ASP A 264 -13.06 -6.04 -3.77
C ASP A 264 -12.94 -7.28 -2.88
N THR A 265 -11.78 -7.94 -2.96
CA THR A 265 -11.51 -9.21 -2.28
C THR A 265 -11.67 -9.16 -0.76
N LYS A 266 -11.55 -7.98 -0.12
CA LYS A 266 -11.69 -7.84 1.33
C LYS A 266 -13.15 -7.81 1.79
N SER A 267 -14.10 -7.38 0.96
CA SER A 267 -15.52 -7.20 1.34
C SER A 267 -16.43 -8.26 0.71
N ILE A 268 -15.96 -8.97 -0.32
CA ILE A 268 -16.69 -10.02 -1.05
C ILE A 268 -17.25 -11.14 -0.14
N TYR A 269 -16.67 -11.36 1.04
CA TYR A 269 -17.12 -12.38 2.00
C TYR A 269 -18.53 -12.12 2.56
N THR A 270 -19.00 -10.87 2.50
CA THR A 270 -20.33 -10.48 2.97
C THR A 270 -21.42 -10.82 1.97
N ILE A 271 -21.11 -10.86 0.67
CA ILE A 271 -22.10 -11.08 -0.40
C ILE A 271 -22.88 -12.38 -0.21
N PRO A 272 -22.26 -13.56 0.03
CA PRO A 272 -23.02 -14.79 0.26
C PRO A 272 -24.03 -14.67 1.39
N THR A 273 -23.70 -13.96 2.47
CA THR A 273 -24.60 -13.75 3.62
C THR A 273 -25.78 -12.84 3.28
N ILE A 274 -25.60 -11.86 2.38
CA ILE A 274 -26.69 -10.98 1.92
C ILE A 274 -27.61 -11.74 0.97
N LEU A 275 -27.05 -12.55 0.06
CA LEU A 275 -27.82 -13.37 -0.87
C LEU A 275 -28.71 -14.40 -0.16
N GLU A 276 -28.26 -14.98 0.96
CA GLU A 276 -29.10 -15.86 1.80
C GLU A 276 -30.07 -15.12 2.73
N GLY A 277 -30.00 -13.78 2.80
CA GLY A 277 -30.76 -12.98 3.77
C GLY A 277 -32.27 -13.21 3.69
N LYS A 278 -32.92 -13.26 4.87
CA LYS A 278 -34.37 -13.50 5.02
C LYS A 278 -35.06 -12.22 5.50
N PRO A 279 -36.13 -11.77 4.82
CA PRO A 279 -36.88 -10.59 5.24
C PRO A 279 -37.56 -10.83 6.59
N VAL A 280 -37.60 -9.79 7.44
CA VAL A 280 -38.27 -9.83 8.76
C VAL A 280 -39.33 -8.74 8.85
N ILE A 281 -38.97 -7.45 8.69
CA ILE A 281 -39.91 -6.32 8.74
C ILE A 281 -39.68 -5.42 7.55
N GLY A 282 -40.73 -5.02 6.83
CA GLY A 282 -40.61 -4.15 5.67
C GLY A 282 -41.11 -4.79 4.37
N ASN A 283 -40.71 -4.21 3.25
CA ASN A 283 -41.07 -4.67 1.91
C ASN A 283 -40.02 -5.67 1.34
N PRO A 284 -40.37 -6.96 1.17
CA PRO A 284 -39.43 -7.96 0.66
C PRO A 284 -38.90 -7.67 -0.75
N LEU A 285 -39.63 -6.92 -1.58
CA LEU A 285 -39.19 -6.57 -2.93
C LEU A 285 -37.91 -5.72 -2.93
N ILE A 286 -37.70 -4.88 -1.91
CA ILE A 286 -36.48 -4.08 -1.76
C ILE A 286 -35.27 -5.00 -1.56
N LEU A 287 -35.42 -6.07 -0.77
CA LEU A 287 -34.35 -7.04 -0.58
C LEU A 287 -34.07 -7.85 -1.86
N SER A 288 -35.11 -8.21 -2.61
CA SER A 288 -34.93 -8.86 -3.93
C SER A 288 -34.13 -7.97 -4.89
N GLN A 289 -34.47 -6.69 -4.98
CA GLN A 289 -33.75 -5.72 -5.81
C GLN A 289 -32.29 -5.53 -5.35
N LEU A 290 -32.06 -5.46 -4.03
CA LEU A 290 -30.69 -5.40 -3.49
C LEU A 290 -29.88 -6.65 -3.88
N LYS A 291 -30.47 -7.85 -3.77
CA LYS A 291 -29.81 -9.11 -4.19
C LYS A 291 -29.49 -9.11 -5.69
N GLU A 292 -30.38 -8.60 -6.53
CA GLU A 292 -30.15 -8.43 -7.97
C GLU A 292 -28.98 -7.48 -8.24
N GLN A 293 -28.92 -6.32 -7.58
CA GLN A 293 -27.77 -5.39 -7.69
C GLN A 293 -26.44 -6.06 -7.30
N PHE A 294 -26.42 -6.88 -6.23
CA PHE A 294 -25.22 -7.65 -5.87
C PHE A 294 -24.82 -8.69 -6.93
N HIS A 295 -25.80 -9.33 -7.58
CA HIS A 295 -25.54 -10.25 -8.69
C HIS A 295 -24.97 -9.54 -9.93
N GLU A 296 -25.40 -8.31 -10.20
CA GLU A 296 -24.89 -7.49 -11.31
C GLU A 296 -23.45 -7.00 -11.05
N ILE A 297 -23.14 -6.64 -9.80
CA ILE A 297 -21.85 -6.03 -9.43
C ILE A 297 -20.75 -7.06 -9.27
N CYS A 298 -21.05 -8.21 -8.66
CA CYS A 298 -20.08 -9.28 -8.47
C CYS A 298 -20.44 -10.49 -9.31
N LEU A 299 -19.73 -10.66 -10.42
CA LEU A 299 -19.91 -11.80 -11.31
C LEU A 299 -19.78 -13.11 -10.52
N LYS A 300 -20.74 -14.02 -10.72
CA LYS A 300 -20.77 -15.35 -10.09
C LYS A 300 -19.40 -16.09 -10.09
N PRO A 301 -18.62 -16.14 -11.18
CA PRO A 301 -17.33 -16.83 -11.20
C PRO A 301 -16.34 -16.25 -10.18
N LYS A 302 -16.40 -14.94 -9.94
CA LYS A 302 -15.56 -14.27 -8.94
C LYS A 302 -15.93 -14.69 -7.52
N LEU A 303 -17.22 -14.76 -7.21
CA LEU A 303 -17.72 -15.28 -5.93
C LEU A 303 -17.33 -16.75 -5.73
N ILE A 304 -17.48 -17.59 -6.76
CA ILE A 304 -17.11 -19.01 -6.70
C ILE A 304 -15.60 -19.18 -6.50
N LYS A 305 -14.78 -18.40 -7.22
CA LYS A 305 -13.31 -18.38 -7.03
C LYS A 305 -12.94 -17.98 -5.61
N TYR A 306 -13.61 -16.96 -5.06
CA TYR A 306 -13.44 -16.56 -3.66
C TYR A 306 -13.77 -17.69 -2.69
N LEU A 307 -14.94 -18.33 -2.83
CA LEU A 307 -15.36 -19.45 -1.99
C LEU A 307 -14.42 -20.65 -2.11
N ASN A 308 -13.94 -20.98 -3.31
CA ASN A 308 -12.94 -22.03 -3.51
C ASN A 308 -11.62 -21.75 -2.79
N ASN A 309 -11.17 -20.50 -2.76
CA ASN A 309 -9.97 -20.12 -2.02
C ASN A 309 -10.18 -20.22 -0.50
N GLN A 310 -11.35 -19.83 0.01
CA GLN A 310 -11.72 -20.00 1.42
C GLN A 310 -11.69 -21.49 1.82
N TYR A 311 -12.27 -22.35 0.97
CA TYR A 311 -12.23 -23.79 1.17
C TYR A 311 -10.80 -24.34 1.28
N LYS A 312 -9.90 -23.94 0.37
CA LYS A 312 -8.50 -24.40 0.38
C LYS A 312 -7.74 -23.93 1.62
N ASN A 313 -7.95 -22.70 2.06
CA ASN A 313 -7.25 -22.17 3.24
C ASN A 313 -7.64 -22.94 4.51
N ALA A 314 -8.92 -23.29 4.67
CA ALA A 314 -9.41 -24.06 5.80
C ALA A 314 -8.86 -25.50 5.84
N SER A 315 -8.47 -26.09 4.70
CA SER A 315 -7.89 -27.44 4.63
C SER A 315 -6.44 -27.57 5.15
N SER A 316 -5.75 -26.46 5.43
CA SER A 316 -4.36 -26.46 5.90
C SER A 316 -4.19 -26.49 7.43
N GLN A 317 -5.29 -26.46 8.19
CA GLN A 317 -5.27 -26.51 9.65
C GLN A 317 -5.14 -27.96 10.15
N ILE A 318 -4.23 -28.15 11.11
CA ILE A 318 -3.78 -29.45 11.64
C ILE A 318 -4.93 -30.18 12.33
N TYR A 319 -5.07 -31.50 12.10
CA TYR A 319 -6.08 -32.38 12.72
C TYR A 319 -6.07 -32.41 14.27
N GLU A 320 -5.02 -31.88 14.91
CA GLU A 320 -4.79 -31.96 16.36
C GLU A 320 -5.70 -31.03 17.18
N LEU A 321 -6.29 -29.99 16.55
CA LEU A 321 -7.25 -29.09 17.21
C LEU A 321 -8.64 -29.34 16.63
N ALA A 322 -9.58 -29.80 17.47
CA ALA A 322 -10.99 -29.99 17.11
C ALA A 322 -11.72 -28.65 16.96
N GLU A 323 -11.32 -27.84 15.97
CA GLU A 323 -12.00 -26.58 15.61
C GLU A 323 -13.24 -26.88 14.77
N ILE A 324 -14.43 -26.77 15.38
CA ILE A 324 -15.69 -27.22 14.76
C ILE A 324 -16.28 -26.24 13.74
N LYS A 325 -15.86 -24.97 13.74
CA LYS A 325 -16.35 -23.96 12.80
C LYS A 325 -15.45 -23.79 11.58
N ASN A 326 -14.19 -23.37 11.75
CA ASN A 326 -13.29 -23.08 10.63
C ASN A 326 -12.28 -24.20 10.35
N GLY A 327 -12.13 -25.17 11.26
CA GLY A 327 -11.21 -26.30 11.10
C GLY A 327 -11.57 -27.24 9.96
N ASN A 328 -10.66 -28.18 9.69
CA ASN A 328 -10.81 -29.18 8.63
C ASN A 328 -12.06 -30.05 8.87
N GLY A 329 -13.03 -30.01 7.95
CA GLY A 329 -14.34 -30.65 8.09
C GLY A 329 -15.34 -29.95 9.03
N GLY A 330 -15.06 -28.72 9.49
CA GLY A 330 -15.99 -27.92 10.28
C GLY A 330 -17.16 -27.32 9.49
N ILE A 331 -18.06 -26.62 10.18
CA ILE A 331 -19.29 -26.01 9.61
C ILE A 331 -18.98 -25.15 8.37
N ARG A 332 -17.90 -24.36 8.39
CA ARG A 332 -17.55 -23.43 7.31
C ARG A 332 -17.22 -24.16 6.00
N HIS A 333 -16.69 -25.38 6.04
CA HIS A 333 -16.43 -26.18 4.84
C HIS A 333 -17.73 -26.48 4.10
N LEU A 334 -18.74 -27.00 4.82
CA LEU A 334 -20.04 -27.29 4.22
C LEU A 334 -20.73 -26.01 3.75
N GLN A 335 -20.73 -24.97 4.57
CA GLN A 335 -21.38 -23.70 4.24
C GLN A 335 -20.80 -23.08 2.97
N THR A 336 -19.47 -23.10 2.80
CA THR A 336 -18.79 -22.57 1.60
C THR A 336 -19.17 -23.35 0.34
N ALA A 337 -19.28 -24.68 0.45
CA ALA A 337 -19.74 -25.54 -0.64
C ALA A 337 -21.21 -25.28 -1.00
N LEU A 338 -22.08 -25.16 0.00
CA LEU A 338 -23.51 -24.92 -0.20
C LEU A 338 -23.81 -23.51 -0.73
N TRP A 339 -23.10 -22.48 -0.28
CA TRP A 339 -23.17 -21.13 -0.87
C TRP A 339 -22.79 -21.12 -2.34
N SER A 340 -21.80 -21.94 -2.73
CA SER A 340 -21.42 -22.06 -4.13
C SER A 340 -22.56 -22.65 -4.99
N ILE A 341 -23.32 -23.61 -4.44
CA ILE A 341 -24.53 -24.14 -5.08
C ILE A 341 -25.61 -23.05 -5.17
N MET A 342 -25.87 -22.33 -4.07
CA MET A 342 -26.85 -21.25 -4.02
C MET A 342 -26.59 -20.20 -5.12
N ILE A 343 -25.33 -19.79 -5.28
CA ILE A 343 -24.91 -18.79 -6.29
C ILE A 343 -24.98 -19.33 -7.71
N CYS A 344 -24.50 -20.56 -7.95
CA CYS A 344 -24.52 -21.16 -9.29
C CYS A 344 -25.96 -21.35 -9.81
N TYR A 345 -26.89 -21.75 -8.92
CA TYR A 345 -28.28 -22.03 -9.28
C TYR A 345 -29.27 -20.88 -9.03
N ASN A 346 -28.83 -19.70 -8.56
CA ASN A 346 -29.69 -18.57 -8.19
C ASN A 346 -30.81 -18.98 -7.21
N LEU A 347 -30.43 -19.58 -6.08
CA LEU A 347 -31.40 -19.96 -5.05
C LEU A 347 -31.51 -18.85 -4.01
N ASP A 348 -32.74 -18.47 -3.66
CA ASP A 348 -33.02 -17.37 -2.73
C ASP A 348 -32.96 -17.77 -1.25
N GLN A 349 -32.76 -19.07 -0.96
CA GLN A 349 -32.77 -19.64 0.39
C GLN A 349 -31.45 -20.33 0.70
N GLY A 350 -30.75 -19.86 1.74
CA GLY A 350 -29.43 -20.37 2.15
C GLY A 350 -29.42 -21.40 3.27
N SER A 351 -30.59 -21.83 3.77
CA SER A 351 -30.65 -22.86 4.83
C SER A 351 -29.94 -24.15 4.38
N THR A 352 -29.05 -24.68 5.22
CA THR A 352 -28.33 -25.94 4.98
C THR A 352 -29.30 -27.06 4.61
N ARG A 353 -30.41 -27.17 5.34
CA ARG A 353 -31.44 -28.19 5.10
C ARG A 353 -32.11 -28.02 3.74
N PHE A 354 -32.41 -26.78 3.32
CA PHE A 354 -33.00 -26.51 2.01
C PHE A 354 -32.03 -26.93 0.90
N LEU A 355 -30.78 -26.49 0.97
CA LEU A 355 -29.77 -26.74 -0.05
C LEU A 355 -29.43 -28.24 -0.18
N LEU A 356 -29.30 -28.97 0.94
CA LEU A 356 -29.13 -30.43 0.92
C LEU A 356 -30.32 -31.15 0.26
N ASN A 357 -31.55 -30.72 0.55
CA ASN A 357 -32.73 -31.30 -0.07
C ASN A 357 -32.84 -30.96 -1.56
N TYR A 358 -32.42 -29.76 -1.97
CA TYR A 358 -32.33 -29.37 -3.37
C TYR A 358 -31.34 -30.28 -4.12
N LEU A 359 -30.12 -30.45 -3.59
CA LEU A 359 -29.10 -31.32 -4.15
C LEU A 359 -29.60 -32.78 -4.29
N LYS A 360 -30.29 -33.30 -3.26
CA LYS A 360 -30.92 -34.63 -3.31
C LYS A 360 -31.98 -34.72 -4.40
N LYS A 361 -32.90 -33.76 -4.48
CA LYS A 361 -33.96 -33.75 -5.52
C LYS A 361 -33.38 -33.65 -6.93
N SER A 362 -32.24 -32.99 -7.08
CA SER A 362 -31.51 -32.87 -8.35
C SER A 362 -30.62 -34.08 -8.69
N ASN A 363 -30.66 -35.16 -7.89
CA ASN A 363 -29.82 -36.36 -8.01
C ASN A 363 -28.30 -36.07 -8.01
N GLN A 364 -27.88 -35.00 -7.33
CA GLN A 364 -26.46 -34.62 -7.22
C GLN A 364 -25.78 -35.27 -6.02
N ILE A 365 -26.56 -35.65 -5.00
CA ILE A 365 -26.11 -36.32 -3.79
C ILE A 365 -27.12 -37.40 -3.38
N THR A 366 -26.69 -38.36 -2.57
CA THR A 366 -27.54 -39.46 -2.10
C THR A 366 -28.39 -39.07 -0.89
N ALA A 367 -29.42 -39.87 -0.60
CA ALA A 367 -30.18 -39.71 0.64
C ALA A 367 -29.32 -39.92 1.90
N GLN A 368 -28.27 -40.73 1.78
CA GLN A 368 -27.32 -41.00 2.85
C GLN A 368 -26.43 -39.78 3.13
N ASP A 369 -25.95 -39.10 2.08
CA ASP A 369 -25.15 -37.87 2.22
C ASP A 369 -25.91 -36.78 2.98
N VAL A 370 -27.21 -36.62 2.67
CA VAL A 370 -28.08 -35.68 3.38
C VAL A 370 -28.19 -36.05 4.86
N ASN A 371 -28.44 -37.33 5.17
CA ASN A 371 -28.60 -37.78 6.55
C ASN A 371 -27.31 -37.58 7.36
N HIS A 372 -26.17 -38.02 6.81
CA HIS A 372 -24.87 -37.88 7.47
C HIS A 372 -24.52 -36.41 7.77
N ASN A 373 -24.75 -35.50 6.81
CA ASN A 373 -24.44 -34.08 7.00
C ASN A 373 -25.43 -33.36 7.92
N GLN A 374 -26.70 -33.79 7.96
CA GLN A 374 -27.66 -33.29 8.95
C GLN A 374 -27.23 -33.68 10.37
N ILE A 375 -26.82 -34.93 10.57
CA ILE A 375 -26.27 -35.40 11.84
C ILE A 375 -25.02 -34.58 12.23
N ALA A 376 -24.11 -34.35 11.28
CA ALA A 376 -22.88 -33.60 11.53
C ALA A 376 -23.14 -32.15 11.95
N ILE A 377 -23.98 -31.42 11.22
CA ILE A 377 -24.31 -30.03 11.53
C ILE A 377 -25.05 -29.92 12.86
N GLN A 378 -26.03 -30.78 13.11
CA GLN A 378 -26.74 -30.80 14.39
C GLN A 378 -25.77 -31.00 15.56
N PHE A 379 -24.84 -31.95 15.41
CA PHE A 379 -23.84 -32.25 16.44
C PHE A 379 -22.86 -31.09 16.67
N TYR A 380 -22.41 -30.41 15.61
CA TYR A 380 -21.55 -29.23 15.77
C TYR A 380 -22.27 -28.07 16.45
N LEU A 381 -23.53 -27.79 16.09
CA LEU A 381 -24.32 -26.74 16.74
C LEU A 381 -24.56 -27.05 18.23
N GLU A 382 -24.81 -28.32 18.55
CA GLU A 382 -24.94 -28.82 19.92
C GLU A 382 -23.66 -28.59 20.73
N LEU A 383 -22.49 -28.98 20.21
CA LEU A 383 -21.20 -28.76 20.87
C LEU A 383 -20.88 -27.27 21.09
N ARG A 384 -21.23 -26.40 20.13
CA ARG A 384 -21.08 -24.93 20.27
C ARG A 384 -21.96 -24.40 21.42
N ASN A 385 -23.21 -24.83 21.48
CA ASN A 385 -24.12 -24.41 22.55
C ASN A 385 -23.68 -24.97 23.91
N PHE A 386 -23.29 -26.24 23.98
CA PHE A 386 -22.79 -26.85 25.20
C PHE A 386 -21.57 -26.09 25.73
N LYS A 387 -20.60 -25.78 24.86
CA LYS A 387 -19.40 -25.02 25.25
C LYS A 387 -19.76 -23.71 25.95
N PHE A 388 -20.64 -22.89 25.37
CA PHE A 388 -21.08 -21.64 25.98
C PHE A 388 -21.83 -21.82 27.30
N LEU A 389 -22.69 -22.83 27.37
CA LEU A 389 -23.52 -23.08 28.56
C LEU A 389 -22.72 -23.68 29.72
N SER A 390 -21.62 -24.38 29.41
CA SER A 390 -20.75 -25.06 30.38
C SER A 390 -19.61 -24.17 30.93
N SER A 391 -19.32 -23.03 30.31
CA SER A 391 -18.26 -22.12 30.76
C SER A 391 -18.75 -21.21 31.91
N ASP A 392 -18.19 -21.40 33.10
CA ASP A 392 -18.49 -20.61 34.32
C ASP A 392 -17.96 -19.16 34.32
N THR A 393 -17.33 -18.69 33.24
CA THR A 393 -16.68 -17.37 33.21
C THR A 393 -17.11 -16.53 32.00
N LEU A 394 -17.89 -15.49 32.26
CA LEU A 394 -18.25 -14.41 31.34
C LEU A 394 -17.05 -13.54 30.89
N ASN A 395 -15.80 -13.89 31.22
CA ASN A 395 -14.65 -12.97 31.16
C ASN A 395 -13.37 -13.47 30.47
N ASN A 396 -13.40 -14.56 29.71
CA ASN A 396 -12.29 -14.89 28.80
C ASN A 396 -12.79 -14.80 27.35
N LYS A 397 -12.02 -14.16 26.46
CA LYS A 397 -12.31 -14.04 25.02
C LYS A 397 -12.77 -15.39 24.46
N LEU A 398 -14.08 -15.56 24.29
CA LEU A 398 -14.80 -16.78 23.88
C LEU A 398 -14.61 -17.11 22.39
N ASN A 399 -13.55 -16.61 21.76
CA ASN A 399 -13.44 -16.54 20.29
C ASN A 399 -12.91 -17.81 19.62
N ASP A 400 -12.54 -18.84 20.37
CA ASP A 400 -12.03 -20.06 19.76
C ASP A 400 -13.14 -21.12 19.74
N ASP A 401 -13.68 -21.45 18.56
CA ASP A 401 -14.54 -22.63 18.32
C ASP A 401 -13.74 -23.97 18.44
N ILE A 402 -12.65 -23.96 19.22
CA ILE A 402 -11.78 -25.10 19.53
C ILE A 402 -12.35 -25.83 20.73
N LEU A 403 -12.60 -27.13 20.59
CA LEU A 403 -12.99 -27.98 21.72
C LEU A 403 -11.74 -28.47 22.45
N ASP A 404 -11.55 -28.01 23.69
CA ASP A 404 -10.47 -28.50 24.55
C ASP A 404 -10.88 -29.81 25.25
N HIS A 405 -9.89 -30.49 25.83
CA HIS A 405 -10.10 -31.76 26.51
C HIS A 405 -11.13 -31.67 27.65
N ASN A 406 -11.12 -30.56 28.40
CA ASN A 406 -12.05 -30.32 29.50
C ASN A 406 -13.50 -30.18 29.02
N THR A 407 -13.73 -29.45 27.93
CA THR A 407 -15.06 -29.28 27.33
C THR A 407 -15.61 -30.64 26.87
N LEU A 408 -14.78 -31.46 26.22
CA LEU A 408 -15.17 -32.79 25.76
C LEU A 408 -15.45 -33.75 26.91
N GLU A 409 -14.62 -33.74 27.97
CA GLU A 409 -14.88 -34.53 29.17
C GLU A 409 -16.17 -34.11 29.87
N ASN A 410 -16.41 -32.81 30.02
CA ASN A 410 -17.62 -32.29 30.64
C ASN A 410 -18.85 -32.65 29.80
N TYR A 411 -18.75 -32.56 28.47
CA TYR A 411 -19.81 -33.00 27.57
C TYR A 411 -20.09 -34.50 27.73
N LEU A 412 -19.06 -35.34 27.84
CA LEU A 412 -19.22 -36.77 28.08
C LEU A 412 -19.85 -37.08 29.46
N LYS A 413 -19.48 -36.33 30.51
CA LYS A 413 -20.00 -36.53 31.88
C LYS A 413 -21.46 -36.09 32.01
N LEU A 414 -21.82 -34.98 31.36
CA LEU A 414 -23.15 -34.40 31.48
C LEU A 414 -24.11 -34.99 30.46
N SER A 415 -23.71 -35.15 29.20
CA SER A 415 -24.58 -35.69 28.15
C SER A 415 -24.75 -37.20 28.29
N ASN A 416 -26.00 -37.68 28.20
CA ASN A 416 -26.30 -39.12 28.17
C ASN A 416 -26.17 -39.72 26.76
N ARG A 417 -25.37 -39.09 25.87
CA ARG A 417 -25.30 -39.44 24.45
C ARG A 417 -24.25 -40.49 24.13
N PHE A 418 -23.14 -40.48 24.86
CA PHE A 418 -21.98 -41.36 24.63
C PHE A 418 -21.55 -41.99 25.95
N GLU A 419 -21.17 -43.26 25.92
CA GLU A 419 -20.74 -44.00 27.11
C GLU A 419 -19.28 -43.74 27.48
N ASN A 420 -18.45 -43.42 26.48
CA ASN A 420 -17.02 -43.18 26.64
C ASN A 420 -16.46 -42.20 25.61
N ILE A 421 -15.23 -41.74 25.86
CA ILE A 421 -14.54 -40.76 25.01
C ILE A 421 -14.26 -41.28 23.59
N ASP A 422 -14.09 -42.59 23.41
CA ASP A 422 -13.85 -43.19 22.10
C ASP A 422 -15.10 -43.09 21.20
N GLN A 423 -16.29 -43.31 21.75
CA GLN A 423 -17.55 -43.12 21.01
C GLN A 423 -17.75 -41.64 20.62
N LEU A 424 -17.42 -40.70 21.51
CA LEU A 424 -17.45 -39.26 21.22
C LEU A 424 -16.46 -38.90 20.09
N ASN A 425 -15.22 -39.39 20.18
CA ASN A 425 -14.20 -39.16 19.17
C ASN A 425 -14.58 -39.78 17.82
N GLN A 426 -15.16 -40.98 17.80
CA GLN A 426 -15.69 -41.61 16.59
C GLN A 426 -16.79 -40.74 15.96
N GLN A 427 -17.68 -40.16 16.76
CA GLN A 427 -18.69 -39.23 16.26
C GLN A 427 -18.05 -37.98 15.64
N ILE A 428 -17.05 -37.37 16.31
CA ILE A 428 -16.35 -36.20 15.78
C ILE A 428 -15.70 -36.52 14.43
N ILE A 429 -14.97 -37.63 14.33
CA ILE A 429 -14.32 -38.08 13.10
C ILE A 429 -15.35 -38.34 11.99
N PHE A 430 -16.46 -39.01 12.32
CA PHE A 430 -17.56 -39.24 11.38
C PHE A 430 -18.13 -37.93 10.83
N CYS A 431 -18.30 -36.91 11.68
CA CYS A 431 -18.81 -35.60 11.26
C CYS A 431 -17.82 -34.90 10.32
N ILE A 432 -16.53 -34.91 10.67
CA ILE A 432 -15.45 -34.34 9.83
C ILE A 432 -15.46 -35.00 8.45
N GLN A 433 -15.46 -36.33 8.40
CA GLN A 433 -15.45 -37.08 7.14
C GLN A 433 -16.71 -36.84 6.31
N SER A 434 -17.88 -36.77 6.95
CA SER A 434 -19.16 -36.53 6.28
C SER A 434 -19.22 -35.16 5.62
N VAL A 435 -18.75 -34.12 6.32
CA VAL A 435 -18.68 -32.75 5.81
C VAL A 435 -17.66 -32.65 4.68
N LEU A 436 -16.45 -33.21 4.86
CA LEU A 436 -15.41 -33.17 3.83
C LEU A 436 -15.85 -33.90 2.57
N SER A 437 -16.39 -35.11 2.70
CA SER A 437 -16.83 -35.92 1.56
C SER A 437 -17.87 -35.19 0.71
N LEU A 438 -18.91 -34.63 1.35
CA LEU A 438 -19.94 -33.87 0.65
C LEU A 438 -19.38 -32.57 0.05
N SER A 439 -18.60 -31.83 0.81
CA SER A 439 -18.06 -30.54 0.35
C SER A 439 -17.12 -30.73 -0.84
N GLU A 440 -16.31 -31.79 -0.85
CA GLU A 440 -15.48 -32.16 -1.99
C GLU A 440 -16.29 -32.59 -3.21
N ALA A 441 -17.36 -33.36 -3.02
CA ALA A 441 -18.24 -33.77 -4.11
C ALA A 441 -18.89 -32.56 -4.78
N VAL A 442 -19.44 -31.63 -3.99
CA VAL A 442 -19.99 -30.36 -4.45
C VAL A 442 -18.92 -29.52 -5.15
N ARG A 443 -17.73 -29.40 -4.59
CA ARG A 443 -16.61 -28.66 -5.18
C ARG A 443 -16.22 -29.22 -6.55
N LYS A 444 -16.07 -30.54 -6.69
CA LYS A 444 -15.77 -31.21 -7.97
C LYS A 444 -16.87 -30.95 -9.00
N GLN A 445 -18.13 -30.94 -8.58
CA GLN A 445 -19.24 -30.61 -9.46
C GLN A 445 -19.15 -29.17 -9.97
N ILE A 446 -18.92 -28.18 -9.09
CA ILE A 446 -18.76 -26.77 -9.47
C ILE A 446 -17.58 -26.56 -10.42
N GLN A 447 -16.47 -27.29 -10.21
CA GLN A 447 -15.33 -27.28 -11.12
C GLN A 447 -15.64 -27.76 -12.54
N SER A 448 -16.73 -28.49 -12.74
CA SER A 448 -17.17 -28.90 -14.09
C SER A 448 -18.19 -27.95 -14.72
N MET A 449 -18.72 -26.99 -13.95
CA MET A 449 -19.74 -26.08 -14.46
C MET A 449 -19.12 -24.97 -15.31
N CYS A 450 -19.80 -24.66 -16.41
CA CYS A 450 -19.42 -23.60 -17.34
C CYS A 450 -20.51 -22.53 -17.43
N TYR A 451 -20.12 -21.33 -17.82
CA TYR A 451 -21.00 -20.22 -18.14
C TYR A 451 -20.58 -19.57 -19.45
N ASN A 452 -21.53 -18.88 -20.08
CA ASN A 452 -21.31 -18.18 -21.34
C ASN A 452 -21.13 -16.69 -21.06
N GLU A 453 -20.08 -16.10 -21.61
CA GLU A 453 -19.82 -14.66 -21.57
C GLU A 453 -19.79 -14.12 -23.00
N ALA A 454 -20.73 -13.25 -23.34
CA ALA A 454 -20.73 -12.56 -24.62
C ALA A 454 -19.77 -11.37 -24.58
N ILE A 455 -18.84 -11.33 -25.51
CA ILE A 455 -18.02 -10.17 -25.87
C ILE A 455 -18.36 -9.76 -27.31
N HIS A 456 -17.77 -8.67 -27.80
CA HIS A 456 -18.21 -8.01 -29.04
C HIS A 456 -18.40 -8.95 -30.26
N ARG A 457 -17.41 -9.81 -30.61
CA ARG A 457 -17.53 -10.78 -31.73
C ARG A 457 -17.59 -12.24 -31.29
N LEU A 458 -17.43 -12.54 -30.00
CA LEU A 458 -17.28 -13.90 -29.49
C LEU A 458 -18.20 -14.16 -28.30
N VAL A 459 -18.57 -15.43 -28.15
CA VAL A 459 -19.13 -15.98 -26.92
C VAL A 459 -18.10 -16.91 -26.34
N LEU A 460 -17.66 -16.61 -25.13
CA LEU A 460 -16.66 -17.40 -24.41
C LEU A 460 -17.38 -18.38 -23.49
N ILE A 461 -17.01 -19.65 -23.56
CA ILE A 461 -17.45 -20.69 -22.63
C ILE A 461 -16.37 -20.81 -21.57
N LYS A 462 -16.69 -20.36 -20.36
CA LYS A 462 -15.74 -20.26 -19.24
C LYS A 462 -16.13 -21.14 -18.08
N ASN A 463 -15.15 -21.62 -17.34
CA ASN A 463 -15.37 -22.40 -16.12
C ASN A 463 -15.70 -21.50 -14.92
N TYR A 464 -16.64 -21.90 -14.05
CA TYR A 464 -16.97 -21.12 -12.85
C TYR A 464 -15.85 -21.07 -11.80
N SER A 465 -15.01 -22.11 -11.72
CA SER A 465 -14.07 -22.30 -10.60
C SER A 465 -12.77 -21.52 -10.73
N ASP A 466 -12.22 -21.45 -11.94
CA ASP A 466 -10.91 -20.85 -12.24
C ASP A 466 -10.98 -19.75 -13.31
N ASN A 467 -12.17 -19.52 -13.89
CA ASN A 467 -12.41 -18.57 -14.98
C ASN A 467 -11.64 -18.92 -16.27
N CYS A 468 -11.27 -20.19 -16.46
CA CYS A 468 -10.61 -20.63 -17.69
C CYS A 468 -11.59 -20.63 -18.87
N ILE A 469 -11.18 -20.06 -19.99
CA ILE A 469 -11.84 -20.14 -21.28
C ILE A 469 -11.57 -21.54 -21.84
N ILE A 470 -12.64 -22.33 -21.92
CA ILE A 470 -12.60 -23.71 -22.43
C ILE A 470 -12.79 -23.70 -23.95
N GLU A 471 -13.71 -22.86 -24.43
CA GLU A 471 -14.05 -22.76 -25.84
C GLU A 471 -14.54 -21.33 -26.15
N TYR A 472 -14.48 -20.95 -27.42
CA TYR A 472 -15.07 -19.71 -27.93
C TYR A 472 -15.88 -20.00 -29.19
N GLN A 473 -16.91 -19.19 -29.43
CA GLN A 473 -17.76 -19.26 -30.61
C GLN A 473 -17.95 -17.87 -31.20
N PRO A 474 -17.88 -17.69 -32.53
CA PRO A 474 -18.18 -16.41 -33.15
C PRO A 474 -19.67 -16.07 -33.06
N ILE A 475 -20.00 -14.80 -32.81
CA ILE A 475 -21.37 -14.31 -32.84
C ILE A 475 -21.79 -14.17 -34.30
N ALA A 476 -22.74 -15.00 -34.73
CA ALA A 476 -23.31 -14.89 -36.07
C ALA A 476 -24.07 -13.56 -36.20
N SER A 477 -23.74 -12.76 -37.20
CA SER A 477 -24.21 -11.37 -37.40
C SER A 477 -25.73 -11.17 -37.50
N ASN A 478 -26.53 -12.24 -37.53
CA ASN A 478 -27.98 -12.20 -37.76
C ASN A 478 -28.81 -12.86 -36.63
N GLN A 479 -28.23 -13.24 -35.50
CA GLN A 479 -28.96 -13.86 -34.38
C GLN A 479 -28.81 -13.01 -33.12
N GLY A 480 -29.91 -12.42 -32.63
CA GLY A 480 -29.92 -11.61 -31.43
C GLY A 480 -29.59 -12.42 -30.15
N LEU A 481 -29.36 -11.71 -29.04
CA LEU A 481 -29.00 -12.26 -27.73
C LEU A 481 -29.91 -13.39 -27.22
N SER A 482 -31.16 -13.47 -27.71
CA SER A 482 -32.12 -14.55 -27.42
C SER A 482 -31.66 -15.95 -27.86
N TRP A 483 -30.74 -16.07 -28.82
CA TRP A 483 -30.20 -17.38 -29.25
C TRP A 483 -29.31 -18.05 -28.19
N LEU A 484 -28.71 -17.27 -27.28
CA LEU A 484 -27.74 -17.76 -26.27
C LEU A 484 -28.37 -18.61 -25.16
N VAL A 485 -29.68 -18.49 -24.93
CA VAL A 485 -30.36 -19.14 -23.79
C VAL A 485 -30.70 -20.61 -24.08
N ASN A 486 -30.69 -21.04 -25.34
CA ASN A 486 -31.25 -22.34 -25.77
C ASN A 486 -30.25 -23.26 -26.51
N GLN A 487 -29.04 -23.45 -26.00
CA GLN A 487 -28.20 -24.59 -26.44
C GLN A 487 -27.72 -25.47 -25.28
N LYS A 488 -28.57 -26.45 -24.93
CA LYS A 488 -28.07 -27.76 -24.52
C LYS A 488 -27.67 -28.53 -25.78
N ARG A 489 -26.36 -28.79 -25.91
CA ARG A 489 -25.76 -29.81 -26.81
C ARG A 489 -26.17 -29.72 -28.29
N GLN A 490 -25.44 -28.89 -29.04
CA GLN A 490 -25.11 -29.24 -30.44
C GLN A 490 -23.59 -29.33 -30.58
N GLN A 491 -23.05 -30.48 -30.17
CA GLN A 491 -21.80 -30.98 -30.72
C GLN A 491 -22.15 -31.56 -32.09
N ASP A 492 -21.86 -30.82 -33.17
CA ASP A 492 -21.46 -31.35 -34.47
C ASP A 492 -21.55 -30.26 -35.54
N LYS A 493 -20.40 -29.68 -35.89
CA LYS A 493 -19.94 -29.44 -37.28
C LYS A 493 -18.61 -28.69 -37.26
N GLN A 494 -17.64 -29.24 -38.01
CA GLN A 494 -16.29 -28.73 -38.24
C GLN A 494 -16.21 -27.20 -38.31
N ILE A 495 -15.58 -26.58 -37.30
CA ILE A 495 -15.05 -25.21 -37.43
C ILE A 495 -13.83 -25.29 -38.37
N LYS A 496 -14.03 -24.98 -39.66
CA LYS A 496 -12.99 -25.02 -40.69
C LYS A 496 -11.98 -23.86 -40.63
N LYS A 497 -12.15 -22.88 -39.72
CA LYS A 497 -11.29 -21.68 -39.62
C LYS A 497 -11.13 -21.28 -38.14
N LEU A 498 -9.89 -21.13 -37.66
CA LEU A 498 -9.60 -20.82 -36.25
C LEU A 498 -10.29 -19.53 -35.79
N PHE A 499 -10.16 -18.45 -36.57
CA PHE A 499 -10.87 -17.19 -36.37
C PHE A 499 -11.52 -16.73 -37.69
N SER A 500 -12.75 -16.21 -37.63
CA SER A 500 -13.44 -15.65 -38.79
C SER A 500 -12.82 -14.30 -39.19
N HIS A 501 -12.47 -13.47 -38.21
CA HIS A 501 -11.93 -12.12 -38.35
C HIS A 501 -10.66 -11.92 -37.50
N PRO A 502 -9.59 -11.24 -37.98
CA PRO A 502 -8.35 -11.07 -37.22
C PRO A 502 -8.50 -10.44 -35.83
N LEU A 503 -9.41 -9.46 -35.70
CA LEU A 503 -9.71 -8.79 -34.42
C LEU A 503 -10.28 -9.73 -33.34
N GLU A 504 -10.83 -10.89 -33.69
CA GLU A 504 -11.33 -11.85 -32.68
C GLU A 504 -10.20 -12.35 -31.77
N LEU A 505 -8.98 -12.48 -32.31
CA LEU A 505 -7.79 -12.83 -31.51
C LEU A 505 -7.48 -11.71 -30.50
N ILE A 506 -7.52 -10.45 -30.92
CA ILE A 506 -7.30 -9.29 -30.04
C ILE A 506 -8.38 -9.22 -28.97
N GLU A 507 -9.65 -9.41 -29.32
CA GLU A 507 -10.77 -9.39 -28.35
C GLU A 507 -10.61 -10.49 -27.29
N LEU A 508 -10.19 -11.70 -27.71
CA LEU A 508 -9.93 -12.81 -26.81
C LEU A 508 -8.77 -12.51 -25.83
N LEU A 509 -7.66 -11.96 -26.33
CA LEU A 509 -6.50 -11.59 -25.50
C LEU A 509 -6.80 -10.40 -24.58
N LEU A 510 -7.55 -9.40 -25.05
CA LEU A 510 -7.98 -8.28 -24.22
C LEU A 510 -8.89 -8.74 -23.09
N ASN A 511 -9.79 -9.70 -23.35
CA ASN A 511 -10.63 -10.27 -22.30
C ASN A 511 -9.79 -10.91 -21.17
N ILE A 512 -8.70 -11.61 -21.51
CA ILE A 512 -7.75 -12.12 -20.52
C ILE A 512 -7.13 -10.96 -19.72
N SER A 513 -6.63 -9.93 -20.40
CA SER A 513 -5.99 -8.78 -19.74
C SER A 513 -6.92 -8.03 -18.77
N GLN A 514 -8.24 -8.07 -19.02
CA GLN A 514 -9.25 -7.40 -18.20
C GLN A 514 -9.77 -8.26 -17.05
N THR A 515 -9.90 -9.58 -17.27
CA THR A 515 -10.58 -10.48 -16.32
C THR A 515 -9.64 -11.39 -15.52
N GLY A 516 -8.37 -11.51 -15.94
CA GLY A 516 -7.42 -12.47 -15.37
C GLY A 516 -7.80 -13.94 -15.63
N GLY A 517 -8.66 -14.18 -16.62
CA GLY A 517 -8.98 -15.52 -17.12
C GLY A 517 -7.78 -16.16 -17.84
N ARG A 518 -7.85 -17.45 -18.14
CA ARG A 518 -6.78 -18.20 -18.82
C ARG A 518 -7.37 -19.15 -19.85
N PHE A 519 -6.62 -19.58 -20.85
CA PHE A 519 -7.05 -20.69 -21.69
C PHE A 519 -6.93 -22.00 -20.91
N ASP A 520 -7.92 -22.89 -21.06
CA ASP A 520 -7.75 -24.29 -20.66
C ASP A 520 -6.61 -24.93 -21.48
N LYS A 521 -5.94 -25.94 -20.91
CA LYS A 521 -4.82 -26.62 -21.56
C LYS A 521 -5.18 -27.26 -22.91
N THR A 522 -6.43 -27.65 -23.10
CA THR A 522 -6.91 -28.17 -24.38
C THR A 522 -6.98 -27.07 -25.44
N LEU A 523 -7.47 -25.88 -25.06
CA LEU A 523 -7.58 -24.73 -25.96
C LEU A 523 -6.21 -24.13 -26.29
N GLU A 524 -5.32 -24.03 -25.29
CA GLU A 524 -3.92 -23.61 -25.45
C GLU A 524 -3.20 -24.48 -26.51
N ARG A 525 -3.29 -25.81 -26.38
CA ARG A 525 -2.73 -26.75 -27.38
C ARG A 525 -3.35 -26.58 -28.75
N LYS A 526 -4.68 -26.43 -28.84
CA LYS A 526 -5.38 -26.20 -30.11
C LYS A 526 -4.87 -24.93 -30.82
N LEU A 527 -4.61 -23.86 -30.08
CA LEU A 527 -4.03 -22.63 -30.63
C LEU A 527 -2.58 -22.84 -31.08
N ALA A 528 -1.77 -23.54 -30.29
CA ALA A 528 -0.38 -23.88 -30.62
C ALA A 528 -0.27 -24.80 -31.86
N ASP A 529 -1.12 -25.84 -31.97
CA ASP A 529 -1.16 -26.75 -33.11
C ASP A 529 -1.55 -26.03 -34.43
N ASN A 530 -2.20 -24.86 -34.32
CA ASN A 530 -2.62 -24.04 -35.46
C ASN A 530 -1.80 -22.75 -35.60
N PHE A 531 -0.53 -22.73 -35.12
CA PHE A 531 0.31 -21.54 -35.11
C PHE A 531 0.50 -20.88 -36.49
N ASP A 532 0.57 -21.68 -37.57
CA ASP A 532 0.65 -21.17 -38.95
C ASP A 532 -0.56 -20.29 -39.34
N GLN A 533 -1.75 -20.61 -38.81
CA GLN A 533 -2.93 -19.78 -39.02
C GLN A 533 -2.84 -18.49 -38.20
N LEU A 534 -2.29 -18.54 -36.99
CA LEU A 534 -2.06 -17.35 -36.15
C LEU A 534 -1.09 -16.38 -36.83
N ILE A 535 0.02 -16.86 -37.42
CA ILE A 535 0.93 -16.02 -38.21
C ILE A 535 0.18 -15.30 -39.33
N LYS A 536 -0.68 -16.00 -40.08
CA LYS A 536 -1.48 -15.41 -41.17
C LYS A 536 -2.51 -14.40 -40.66
N ILE A 537 -3.02 -14.59 -39.45
CA ILE A 537 -3.97 -13.68 -38.81
C ILE A 537 -3.27 -12.40 -38.35
N VAL A 538 -2.15 -12.53 -37.63
CA VAL A 538 -1.40 -11.37 -37.12
C VAL A 538 -0.87 -10.52 -38.28
N LYS A 539 -0.41 -11.13 -39.37
CA LYS A 539 0.00 -10.41 -40.60
C LYS A 539 -1.11 -9.62 -41.29
N LYS A 540 -2.38 -9.87 -40.97
CA LYS A 540 -3.54 -9.13 -41.51
C LYS A 540 -3.98 -7.97 -40.62
N LEU A 541 -3.42 -7.83 -39.42
CA LEU A 541 -3.71 -6.71 -38.53
C LEU A 541 -2.95 -5.47 -39.01
N GLU A 542 -3.56 -4.30 -38.86
CA GLU A 542 -2.86 -3.04 -39.08
C GLU A 542 -1.98 -2.71 -37.85
N ASN A 543 -0.91 -1.94 -38.04
CA ASN A 543 -0.07 -1.48 -36.92
C ASN A 543 -0.89 -0.68 -35.89
N SER A 544 -1.90 0.06 -36.35
CA SER A 544 -2.88 0.77 -35.50
C SER A 544 -3.64 -0.18 -34.56
N ASP A 545 -4.07 -1.34 -35.07
CA ASP A 545 -4.75 -2.38 -34.28
C ASP A 545 -3.82 -2.96 -33.21
N ILE A 546 -2.58 -3.27 -33.59
CA ILE A 546 -1.57 -3.85 -32.70
C ILE A 546 -1.20 -2.86 -31.59
N THR A 547 -0.95 -1.59 -31.94
CA THR A 547 -0.64 -0.54 -30.99
C THR A 547 -1.80 -0.28 -30.04
N SER A 548 -3.04 -0.22 -30.55
CA SER A 548 -4.21 -0.10 -29.69
C SER A 548 -4.37 -1.31 -28.76
N PHE A 549 -4.10 -2.51 -29.23
CA PHE A 549 -4.16 -3.73 -28.43
C PHE A 549 -3.14 -3.69 -27.29
N LEU A 550 -1.87 -3.44 -27.60
CA LEU A 550 -0.79 -3.41 -26.61
C LEU A 550 -1.00 -2.30 -25.58
N ARG A 551 -1.41 -1.09 -25.99
CA ARG A 551 -1.74 -0.01 -25.05
C ARG A 551 -2.84 -0.43 -24.07
N LYS A 552 -3.94 -1.02 -24.57
CA LYS A 552 -5.05 -1.48 -23.72
C LYS A 552 -4.62 -2.63 -22.80
N ALA A 553 -3.87 -3.60 -23.31
CA ALA A 553 -3.42 -4.77 -22.54
C ALA A 553 -2.45 -4.38 -21.41
N PHE A 554 -1.56 -3.41 -21.64
CA PHE A 554 -0.58 -2.94 -20.65
C PHE A 554 -1.13 -1.91 -19.67
N VAL A 555 -2.33 -1.37 -19.88
CA VAL A 555 -3.04 -0.55 -18.88
C VAL A 555 -4.03 -1.41 -18.06
N ALA A 556 -4.46 -2.55 -18.61
CA ALA A 556 -5.43 -3.45 -17.99
C ALA A 556 -4.91 -4.07 -16.66
N PRO A 557 -5.78 -4.54 -15.75
CA PRO A 557 -5.36 -5.07 -14.44
C PRO A 557 -4.54 -6.36 -14.49
N HIS A 558 -4.69 -7.18 -15.53
CA HIS A 558 -4.12 -8.53 -15.65
C HIS A 558 -3.21 -8.68 -16.89
N THR A 559 -2.32 -7.71 -17.10
CA THR A 559 -1.27 -7.74 -18.14
C THR A 559 -0.38 -8.97 -18.00
N SER A 560 0.00 -9.37 -16.79
CA SER A 560 0.85 -10.55 -16.57
C SER A 560 0.19 -11.86 -17.05
N ASP A 561 -1.13 -12.00 -16.92
CA ASP A 561 -1.86 -13.19 -17.34
C ASP A 561 -1.93 -13.29 -18.88
N VAL A 562 -2.17 -12.18 -19.59
CA VAL A 562 -2.21 -12.18 -21.07
C VAL A 562 -0.81 -12.39 -21.66
N VAL A 563 0.22 -11.77 -21.07
CA VAL A 563 1.61 -11.93 -21.51
C VAL A 563 2.08 -13.38 -21.33
N ALA A 564 1.80 -14.00 -20.18
CA ALA A 564 2.08 -15.42 -19.95
C ALA A 564 1.38 -16.32 -20.99
N GLN A 565 0.10 -16.11 -21.23
CA GLN A 565 -0.66 -16.90 -22.20
C GLN A 565 -0.12 -16.79 -23.63
N MET A 566 0.29 -15.58 -24.04
CA MET A 566 0.88 -15.35 -25.35
C MET A 566 2.27 -15.99 -25.49
N TRP A 567 3.03 -16.13 -24.40
CA TRP A 567 4.28 -16.89 -24.40
C TRP A 567 4.07 -18.41 -24.40
N ASP A 568 3.04 -18.90 -23.72
CA ASP A 568 2.71 -20.32 -23.63
C ASP A 568 2.15 -20.89 -24.95
N ILE A 569 1.48 -20.06 -25.75
CA ILE A 569 1.12 -20.39 -27.14
C ILE A 569 2.36 -20.25 -28.02
N MET A 570 3.06 -21.36 -28.25
CA MET A 570 4.34 -21.38 -28.95
C MET A 570 4.45 -22.50 -29.98
N TYR A 571 5.37 -22.31 -30.93
CA TYR A 571 5.74 -23.28 -31.94
C TYR A 571 7.27 -23.32 -32.09
N PHE A 572 7.83 -24.53 -32.17
CA PHE A 572 9.25 -24.72 -32.49
C PHE A 572 9.42 -24.81 -34.01
N ASP A 573 10.05 -23.80 -34.60
CA ASP A 573 10.36 -23.79 -36.02
C ASP A 573 11.60 -24.65 -36.27
N SER A 574 11.38 -25.89 -36.71
CA SER A 574 12.44 -26.85 -37.00
C SER A 574 13.40 -26.40 -38.11
N HIS A 575 13.00 -25.46 -38.97
CA HIS A 575 13.85 -24.97 -40.06
C HIS A 575 14.80 -23.86 -39.60
N SER A 576 14.32 -22.92 -38.78
CA SER A 576 15.15 -21.84 -38.24
C SER A 576 15.83 -22.20 -36.92
N GLY A 577 15.44 -23.30 -36.28
CA GLY A 577 15.92 -23.69 -34.94
C GLY A 577 15.49 -22.72 -33.84
N GLN A 578 14.48 -21.89 -34.10
CA GLN A 578 14.02 -20.83 -33.20
C GLN A 578 12.64 -21.16 -32.65
N ILE A 579 12.41 -20.77 -31.40
CA ILE A 579 11.08 -20.81 -30.79
C ILE A 579 10.37 -19.52 -31.16
N LYS A 580 9.14 -19.64 -31.66
CA LYS A 580 8.25 -18.52 -31.92
C LYS A 580 7.08 -18.60 -30.95
N SER A 581 6.78 -17.51 -30.25
CA SER A 581 5.57 -17.42 -29.42
C SER A 581 4.54 -16.48 -30.06
N LEU A 582 3.29 -16.56 -29.62
CA LEU A 582 2.26 -15.61 -30.04
C LEU A 582 2.66 -14.18 -29.65
N LEU A 583 3.33 -13.98 -28.51
CA LEU A 583 3.89 -12.67 -28.13
C LEU A 583 4.97 -12.22 -29.11
N GLY A 584 5.86 -13.13 -29.51
CA GLY A 584 6.91 -12.88 -30.49
C GLY A 584 6.39 -12.43 -31.87
N LEU A 585 5.15 -12.77 -32.22
CA LEU A 585 4.51 -12.27 -33.44
C LEU A 585 4.20 -10.76 -33.38
N PHE A 586 4.01 -10.21 -32.17
CA PHE A 586 3.81 -8.77 -31.95
C PHE A 586 5.11 -8.05 -31.54
N ILE A 587 5.93 -8.70 -30.70
CA ILE A 587 7.16 -8.17 -30.14
C ILE A 587 8.28 -9.23 -30.26
N PRO A 588 8.99 -9.29 -31.41
CA PRO A 588 10.04 -10.29 -31.66
C PRO A 588 11.14 -10.37 -30.60
N GLU A 589 11.49 -9.27 -29.93
CA GLU A 589 12.49 -9.24 -28.87
C GLU A 589 12.07 -10.08 -27.65
N ALA A 590 10.77 -10.25 -27.42
CA ALA A 590 10.26 -11.03 -26.29
C ALA A 590 10.58 -12.54 -26.41
N ASP A 591 10.73 -13.06 -27.64
CA ASP A 591 11.14 -14.46 -27.86
C ASP A 591 12.62 -14.68 -27.53
N GLN A 592 13.46 -13.64 -27.61
CA GLN A 592 14.88 -13.72 -27.29
C GLN A 592 15.12 -13.78 -25.77
N MET A 593 14.16 -13.35 -24.96
CA MET A 593 14.18 -13.48 -23.50
C MET A 593 13.83 -14.91 -23.04
N ARG A 594 13.25 -15.73 -23.93
CA ARG A 594 12.73 -17.06 -23.61
C ARG A 594 13.88 -18.02 -23.31
N TYR A 595 13.77 -18.76 -22.21
CA TYR A 595 14.79 -19.72 -21.75
C TYR A 595 16.19 -19.15 -21.50
N LEU A 596 16.35 -17.82 -21.60
CA LEU A 596 17.59 -17.14 -21.31
C LEU A 596 17.85 -17.18 -19.80
N ARG A 597 18.82 -18.00 -19.38
CA ARG A 597 19.27 -18.07 -17.98
C ARG A 597 20.51 -17.21 -17.83
N ARG A 598 20.38 -16.09 -17.10
CA ARG A 598 21.48 -15.20 -16.70
C ARG A 598 21.51 -15.13 -15.18
N ASN A 599 22.69 -15.04 -14.58
CA ASN A 599 22.86 -14.91 -13.11
C ASN A 599 22.14 -16.02 -12.31
N VAL A 600 22.36 -17.28 -12.71
CA VAL A 600 21.73 -18.50 -12.14
C VAL A 600 22.07 -18.74 -10.65
N GLU A 601 23.03 -18.01 -10.10
CA GLU A 601 23.40 -18.04 -8.68
C GLU A 601 22.38 -17.31 -7.79
N ILE A 602 21.61 -16.36 -8.35
CA ILE A 602 20.71 -15.47 -7.60
C ILE A 602 19.27 -15.56 -8.09
N HIS A 603 19.05 -15.72 -9.41
CA HIS A 603 17.71 -15.81 -10.01
C HIS A 603 17.22 -17.25 -10.10
N GLU A 604 16.00 -17.49 -9.61
CA GLU A 604 15.34 -18.80 -9.64
C GLU A 604 14.81 -19.14 -11.05
N TYR A 605 14.51 -18.12 -11.86
CA TYR A 605 13.77 -18.26 -13.11
C TYR A 605 14.53 -17.79 -14.36
N PRO A 606 14.22 -18.32 -15.56
CA PRO A 606 14.63 -17.71 -16.82
C PRO A 606 14.10 -16.28 -16.97
N LEU A 607 14.77 -15.45 -17.76
CA LEU A 607 14.48 -14.02 -17.89
C LEU A 607 12.99 -13.72 -18.17
N CYS A 608 12.38 -14.40 -19.16
CA CYS A 608 10.94 -14.21 -19.45
C CYS A 608 10.00 -14.46 -18.24
N VAL A 609 10.30 -15.48 -17.44
CA VAL A 609 9.49 -15.82 -16.25
C VAL A 609 9.70 -14.79 -15.15
N HIS A 610 10.95 -14.34 -14.94
CA HIS A 610 11.27 -13.25 -14.03
C HIS A 610 10.51 -11.97 -14.41
N SER A 611 10.61 -11.52 -15.67
CA SER A 611 9.89 -10.34 -16.17
C SER A 611 8.36 -10.45 -16.02
N ASN A 612 7.79 -11.65 -16.23
CA ASN A 612 6.36 -11.84 -16.01
C ASN A 612 5.98 -11.80 -14.53
N GLU A 613 6.79 -12.37 -13.64
CA GLU A 613 6.57 -12.29 -12.20
C GLU A 613 6.78 -10.86 -11.69
N THR A 614 7.66 -10.06 -12.29
CA THR A 614 7.75 -8.61 -12.04
C THR A 614 6.45 -7.90 -12.43
N LEU A 615 5.90 -8.18 -13.62
CA LEU A 615 4.58 -7.65 -14.05
C LEU A 615 3.46 -8.00 -13.07
N LYS A 616 3.40 -9.26 -12.65
CA LYS A 616 2.40 -9.75 -11.71
C LYS A 616 2.57 -9.13 -10.32
N THR A 617 3.82 -8.89 -9.90
CA THR A 617 4.11 -8.23 -8.64
C THR A 617 3.70 -6.77 -8.69
N VAL A 618 4.01 -6.04 -9.77
CA VAL A 618 3.58 -4.62 -9.87
C VAL A 618 2.06 -4.47 -9.93
N GLU A 619 1.36 -5.43 -10.53
CA GLU A 619 -0.12 -5.49 -10.49
C GLU A 619 -0.65 -5.69 -9.07
N TYR A 620 0.01 -6.53 -8.28
CA TYR A 620 -0.31 -6.71 -6.87
C TYR A 620 -0.03 -5.44 -6.05
N GLU A 621 1.12 -4.79 -6.24
CA GLU A 621 1.48 -3.55 -5.53
C GLU A 621 0.53 -2.40 -5.90
N LEU A 622 0.20 -2.23 -7.19
CA LEU A 622 -0.81 -1.24 -7.61
C LEU A 622 -2.18 -1.48 -6.97
N LYS A 623 -2.58 -2.76 -6.84
CA LYS A 623 -3.81 -3.13 -6.15
C LYS A 623 -3.71 -2.90 -4.63
N ALA A 624 -2.55 -3.13 -4.02
CA ALA A 624 -2.31 -2.88 -2.60
C ALA A 624 -2.41 -1.39 -2.29
N ILE A 625 -1.72 -0.55 -3.08
CA ILE A 625 -1.78 0.92 -2.97
C ILE A 625 -3.21 1.41 -3.20
N ARG A 626 -3.96 0.86 -4.17
CA ARG A 626 -5.38 1.20 -4.36
C ARG A 626 -6.21 1.04 -3.09
N ASN A 627 -5.95 -0.03 -2.34
CA ASN A 627 -6.75 -0.40 -1.18
C ASN A 627 -6.30 0.29 0.11
N ASN A 628 -5.00 0.60 0.22
CA ASN A 628 -4.41 1.12 1.45
C ASN A 628 -4.16 2.63 1.39
N ASP A 629 -3.76 3.15 0.23
CA ASP A 629 -3.28 4.53 0.03
C ASP A 629 -3.81 5.12 -1.30
N PRO A 630 -5.13 5.29 -1.47
CA PRO A 630 -5.74 5.70 -2.73
C PRO A 630 -5.27 7.09 -3.21
N GLU A 631 -4.77 7.94 -2.30
CA GLU A 631 -4.21 9.24 -2.65
C GLU A 631 -2.98 9.13 -3.55
N LEU A 632 -2.15 8.10 -3.35
CA LEU A 632 -0.95 7.86 -4.15
C LEU A 632 -1.29 7.50 -5.60
N LEU A 633 -2.43 6.82 -5.83
CA LEU A 633 -2.90 6.54 -7.18
C LEU A 633 -3.28 7.82 -7.95
N GLY A 634 -3.62 8.90 -7.24
CA GLY A 634 -3.89 10.20 -7.87
C GLY A 634 -2.70 10.74 -8.67
N PHE A 635 -1.47 10.28 -8.40
CA PHE A 635 -0.28 10.65 -9.18
C PHE A 635 -0.15 9.89 -10.50
N LEU A 636 -0.89 8.79 -10.70
CA LEU A 636 -0.77 7.90 -11.85
C LEU A 636 -1.91 8.11 -12.85
N ASN A 637 -1.57 8.29 -14.12
CA ASN A 637 -2.52 8.24 -15.24
C ASN A 637 -2.26 7.01 -16.12
N GLU A 638 -3.12 6.75 -17.12
CA GLU A 638 -2.98 5.60 -18.01
C GLU A 638 -1.58 5.51 -18.65
N ASP A 639 -1.01 6.64 -19.08
CA ASP A 639 0.31 6.67 -19.72
C ASP A 639 1.44 6.32 -18.74
N SER A 640 1.29 6.69 -17.46
CA SER A 640 2.23 6.34 -16.39
C SER A 640 2.14 4.85 -16.05
N VAL A 641 0.92 4.29 -16.01
CA VAL A 641 0.69 2.85 -15.80
C VAL A 641 1.24 2.04 -16.97
N PHE A 642 1.02 2.51 -18.19
CA PHE A 642 1.60 1.91 -19.38
C PHE A 642 3.13 1.91 -19.29
N ALA A 643 3.75 3.07 -19.04
CA ALA A 643 5.21 3.19 -18.94
C ALA A 643 5.77 2.25 -17.87
N LEU A 644 5.12 2.17 -16.70
CA LEU A 644 5.51 1.27 -15.62
C LEU A 644 5.49 -0.20 -16.05
N LYS A 645 4.35 -0.69 -16.57
CA LYS A 645 4.20 -2.10 -16.94
C LYS A 645 5.08 -2.47 -18.14
N TRP A 646 5.21 -1.56 -19.10
CA TRP A 646 6.15 -1.72 -20.22
C TRP A 646 7.59 -1.85 -19.72
N SER A 647 8.01 -0.96 -18.83
CA SER A 647 9.32 -1.02 -18.19
C SER A 647 9.49 -2.27 -17.32
N CYS A 648 8.47 -2.74 -16.61
CA CYS A 648 8.54 -3.99 -15.83
C CYS A 648 8.77 -5.22 -16.73
N LEU A 649 8.14 -5.29 -17.90
CA LEU A 649 8.39 -6.39 -18.84
C LEU A 649 9.83 -6.33 -19.38
N PHE A 650 10.34 -5.13 -19.67
CA PHE A 650 11.60 -4.95 -20.38
C PHE A 650 12.77 -4.44 -19.52
N HIS A 651 12.65 -4.39 -18.20
CA HIS A 651 13.68 -3.83 -17.31
C HIS A 651 15.06 -4.46 -17.53
N ASP A 652 15.07 -5.75 -17.84
CA ASP A 652 16.27 -6.57 -18.06
C ASP A 652 16.51 -6.94 -19.54
N ILE A 653 15.79 -6.33 -20.49
CA ILE A 653 15.86 -6.74 -21.91
C ILE A 653 17.27 -6.62 -22.51
N GLY A 654 18.11 -5.73 -21.96
CA GLY A 654 19.52 -5.59 -22.35
C GLY A 654 20.34 -6.87 -22.16
N LYS A 655 19.90 -7.81 -21.32
CA LYS A 655 20.58 -9.11 -21.07
C LYS A 655 20.56 -10.06 -22.28
N ILE A 656 19.76 -9.76 -23.31
CA ILE A 656 19.75 -10.48 -24.59
C ILE A 656 21.13 -10.44 -25.22
N ASN A 657 21.83 -9.29 -25.18
CA ASN A 657 23.18 -9.17 -25.69
C ASN A 657 24.20 -9.19 -24.52
N PRO A 658 25.01 -10.25 -24.36
CA PRO A 658 25.98 -10.34 -23.27
C PRO A 658 27.15 -9.36 -23.38
N GLU A 659 27.42 -8.81 -24.57
CA GLU A 659 28.59 -7.97 -24.83
C GLU A 659 28.35 -6.49 -24.47
N LEU A 660 27.09 -6.09 -24.27
CA LEU A 660 26.70 -4.73 -23.94
C LEU A 660 26.31 -4.61 -22.47
N ASN A 661 26.54 -3.43 -21.90
CA ASN A 661 25.97 -3.12 -20.60
C ASN A 661 24.43 -3.11 -20.71
N HIS A 662 23.78 -4.04 -20.01
CA HIS A 662 22.33 -4.23 -20.10
C HIS A 662 21.52 -3.06 -19.53
N GLU A 663 22.02 -2.35 -18.51
CA GLU A 663 21.36 -1.16 -17.97
C GLU A 663 21.36 0.00 -19.00
N LYS A 664 22.36 0.03 -19.91
CA LYS A 664 22.45 1.03 -21.00
C LYS A 664 21.68 0.64 -22.25
N SER A 665 21.79 -0.62 -22.67
CA SER A 665 21.17 -1.12 -23.90
C SER A 665 19.67 -1.43 -23.75
N GLY A 666 19.24 -1.80 -22.54
CA GLY A 666 17.84 -2.12 -22.23
C GLY A 666 16.86 -0.99 -22.58
N PRO A 667 17.08 0.25 -22.11
CA PRO A 667 16.21 1.38 -22.41
C PRO A 667 16.07 1.64 -23.92
N GLU A 668 17.17 1.55 -24.68
CA GLU A 668 17.13 1.76 -26.13
C GLU A 668 16.35 0.67 -26.86
N ILE A 669 16.46 -0.58 -26.43
CA ILE A 669 15.68 -1.68 -27.01
C ILE A 669 14.19 -1.47 -26.71
N ALA A 670 13.84 -1.14 -25.46
CA ALA A 670 12.46 -0.91 -25.04
C ALA A 670 11.79 0.24 -25.82
N ILE A 671 12.54 1.29 -26.17
CA ILE A 671 12.06 2.42 -26.99
C ILE A 671 11.97 2.02 -28.47
N ARG A 672 12.99 1.35 -29.03
CA ARG A 672 12.98 0.90 -30.44
C ARG A 672 11.80 0.00 -30.78
N ILE A 673 11.31 -0.79 -29.82
CA ILE A 673 10.10 -1.60 -30.00
C ILE A 673 8.89 -0.70 -30.30
N LEU A 674 8.73 0.42 -29.58
CA LEU A 674 7.63 1.36 -29.77
C LEU A 674 7.71 2.06 -31.13
N ASP A 675 8.92 2.45 -31.55
CA ASP A 675 9.16 3.06 -32.86
C ASP A 675 8.79 2.10 -34.00
N ARG A 676 9.12 0.80 -33.88
CA ARG A 676 8.75 -0.23 -34.87
C ARG A 676 7.23 -0.39 -35.00
N LEU A 677 6.49 -0.21 -33.91
CA LEU A 677 5.02 -0.29 -33.89
C LEU A 677 4.35 0.97 -34.46
N ASP A 678 5.14 1.92 -35.01
CA ASP A 678 4.70 3.25 -35.46
C ASP A 678 3.95 4.03 -34.37
N TRP A 679 4.30 3.77 -33.11
CA TRP A 679 3.76 4.53 -32.00
C TRP A 679 4.76 5.59 -31.57
N LYS A 680 4.34 6.85 -31.65
CA LYS A 680 5.12 8.03 -31.26
C LYS A 680 4.58 8.61 -29.95
N PRO A 681 4.85 7.97 -28.80
CA PRO A 681 4.43 8.52 -27.51
C PRO A 681 5.14 9.86 -27.23
N SER A 682 4.57 10.65 -26.32
CA SER A 682 5.15 11.94 -25.96
C SER A 682 6.58 11.77 -25.42
N ARG A 683 7.43 12.80 -25.57
CA ARG A 683 8.80 12.82 -25.00
C ARG A 683 8.80 12.48 -23.51
N ARG A 684 7.74 12.84 -22.79
CA ARG A 684 7.56 12.60 -21.36
C ARG A 684 7.41 11.11 -21.03
N ILE A 685 6.70 10.33 -21.85
CA ILE A 685 6.55 8.89 -21.69
C ILE A 685 7.88 8.18 -22.01
N LEU A 686 8.55 8.59 -23.09
CA LEU A 686 9.85 8.03 -23.48
C LEU A 686 10.91 8.26 -22.40
N SER A 687 10.99 9.48 -21.84
CA SER A 687 11.89 9.77 -20.73
C SER A 687 11.58 8.93 -19.48
N LEU A 688 10.29 8.64 -19.25
CA LEU A 688 9.86 7.84 -18.10
C LEU A 688 10.23 6.37 -18.27
N ILE A 689 9.99 5.79 -19.45
CA ILE A 689 10.41 4.41 -19.77
C ILE A 689 11.92 4.28 -19.62
N ARG A 690 12.69 5.26 -20.14
CA ARG A 690 14.15 5.28 -20.02
C ARG A 690 14.59 5.29 -18.55
N LEU A 691 14.04 6.20 -17.75
CA LEU A 691 14.31 6.32 -16.32
C LEU A 691 14.03 5.00 -15.59
N LEU A 692 12.87 4.39 -15.82
CA LEU A 692 12.45 3.19 -15.10
C LEU A 692 13.30 1.96 -15.48
N VAL A 693 13.59 1.76 -16.76
CA VAL A 693 14.42 0.63 -17.20
C VAL A 693 15.87 0.80 -16.73
N GLU A 694 16.45 1.99 -16.85
CA GLU A 694 17.83 2.26 -16.45
C GLU A 694 18.04 2.16 -14.93
N HIS A 695 17.03 2.52 -14.13
CA HIS A 695 17.12 2.61 -12.67
C HIS A 695 16.25 1.61 -11.90
N HIS A 696 15.92 0.47 -12.51
CA HIS A 696 15.07 -0.57 -11.90
C HIS A 696 15.68 -1.23 -10.64
N GLN A 697 16.96 -0.99 -10.33
CA GLN A 697 17.63 -1.45 -9.10
C GLN A 697 18.19 -0.32 -8.22
N SER A 698 18.04 0.95 -8.61
CA SER A 698 18.66 2.07 -7.88
C SER A 698 18.08 2.27 -6.49
N VAL A 699 16.75 2.15 -6.32
CA VAL A 699 16.11 2.30 -5.00
C VAL A 699 16.48 1.15 -4.07
N VAL A 700 16.66 -0.06 -4.61
CA VAL A 700 17.19 -1.20 -3.85
C VAL A 700 18.58 -0.86 -3.32
N LYS A 701 19.47 -0.31 -4.17
CA LYS A 701 20.81 0.14 -3.76
C LYS A 701 20.74 1.24 -2.69
N PHE A 702 19.82 2.20 -2.82
CA PHE A 702 19.64 3.28 -1.84
C PHE A 702 19.13 2.78 -0.49
N SER A 703 18.20 1.82 -0.49
CA SER A 703 17.64 1.19 0.73
C SER A 703 18.65 0.37 1.54
N ARG A 704 19.77 -0.02 0.91
CA ARG A 704 20.85 -0.79 1.55
C ARG A 704 21.89 0.09 2.22
N LEU A 705 21.80 1.42 2.07
CA LEU A 705 22.63 2.38 2.80
C LEU A 705 22.12 2.51 4.25
N SER A 706 21.87 1.38 4.93
CA SER A 706 21.10 1.27 6.17
C SER A 706 21.65 2.07 7.35
N THR A 707 22.92 2.46 7.28
CA THR A 707 23.56 3.34 8.26
C THR A 707 23.10 4.80 8.10
N TYR A 708 22.60 5.18 6.92
CA TYR A 708 22.31 6.57 6.50
C TYR A 708 21.08 6.67 5.59
N THR A 709 19.90 6.34 6.14
CA THR A 709 18.62 6.37 5.41
C THR A 709 18.38 7.73 4.73
N GLU A 710 18.80 8.84 5.35
CA GLU A 710 18.66 10.20 4.83
C GLU A 710 19.42 10.42 3.52
N ILE A 711 20.60 9.81 3.34
CA ILE A 711 21.32 9.86 2.05
C ILE A 711 20.55 9.08 1.00
N GLY A 712 20.04 7.90 1.39
CA GLY A 712 19.21 7.07 0.53
C GLY A 712 18.00 7.87 0.02
N ILE A 713 17.30 8.55 0.93
CA ILE A 713 16.15 9.41 0.62
C ILE A 713 16.56 10.56 -0.31
N ASN A 714 17.67 11.25 -0.02
CA ASN A 714 18.10 12.35 -0.89
C ASN A 714 18.52 11.87 -2.29
N LYS A 715 19.26 10.75 -2.39
CA LYS A 715 19.60 10.14 -3.69
C LYS A 715 18.34 9.71 -4.45
N TYR A 716 17.34 9.21 -3.72
CA TYR A 716 16.08 8.81 -4.29
C TYR A 716 15.29 10.01 -4.83
N LEU A 717 15.21 11.10 -4.05
CA LEU A 717 14.58 12.36 -4.46
C LEU A 717 15.32 13.02 -5.62
N GLU A 718 16.65 13.01 -5.64
CA GLU A 718 17.48 13.51 -6.75
C GLU A 718 17.20 12.71 -8.03
N LEU A 719 17.18 11.38 -7.94
CA LEU A 719 16.86 10.49 -9.07
C LEU A 719 15.45 10.71 -9.61
N ALA A 720 14.49 10.90 -8.72
CA ALA A 720 13.11 11.20 -9.08
C ALA A 720 12.90 12.66 -9.51
N GLU A 721 13.94 13.49 -9.55
CA GLU A 721 13.86 14.94 -9.81
C GLU A 721 12.85 15.65 -8.88
N ARG A 722 12.64 15.10 -7.67
CA ARG A 722 11.65 15.55 -6.68
C ARG A 722 10.19 15.52 -7.17
N ASP A 723 9.88 14.75 -8.22
CA ASP A 723 8.52 14.48 -8.72
C ASP A 723 7.90 13.28 -7.95
N PRO A 724 6.82 13.47 -7.15
CA PRO A 724 6.17 12.38 -6.40
C PRO A 724 5.71 11.21 -7.27
N ARG A 725 5.30 11.48 -8.51
CA ARG A 725 4.92 10.41 -9.45
C ARG A 725 6.14 9.57 -9.81
N ARG A 726 7.31 10.19 -10.05
CA ARG A 726 8.54 9.45 -10.38
C ARG A 726 9.05 8.66 -9.17
N VAL A 727 8.91 9.20 -7.96
CA VAL A 727 9.15 8.46 -6.71
C VAL A 727 8.28 7.22 -6.71
N LEU A 728 6.95 7.35 -6.81
CA LEU A 728 6.04 6.20 -6.80
C LEU A 728 6.38 5.16 -7.88
N LEU A 729 6.67 5.59 -9.12
CA LEU A 729 6.98 4.68 -10.22
C LEU A 729 8.33 3.96 -10.05
N LEU A 730 9.36 4.66 -9.57
CA LEU A 730 10.67 4.07 -9.27
C LEU A 730 10.57 3.07 -8.13
N TYR A 731 9.80 3.38 -7.07
CA TYR A 731 9.48 2.42 -6.01
C TYR A 731 8.82 1.18 -6.60
N LEU A 732 7.73 1.34 -7.36
CA LEU A 732 6.94 0.24 -7.89
C LEU A 732 7.77 -0.72 -8.76
N ILE A 733 8.62 -0.22 -9.65
CA ILE A 733 9.47 -1.09 -10.47
C ILE A 733 10.57 -1.78 -9.64
N ASN A 734 11.22 -1.06 -8.72
CA ASN A 734 12.32 -1.60 -7.91
C ASN A 734 11.82 -2.65 -6.91
N VAL A 735 10.72 -2.38 -6.21
CA VAL A 735 10.14 -3.32 -5.25
C VAL A 735 9.59 -4.55 -5.96
N SER A 736 9.02 -4.39 -7.16
CA SER A 736 8.47 -5.50 -7.94
C SER A 736 9.56 -6.41 -8.49
N ASP A 737 10.63 -5.85 -9.04
CA ASP A 737 11.81 -6.61 -9.48
C ASP A 737 12.46 -7.36 -8.30
N TYR A 738 12.65 -6.66 -7.18
CA TYR A 738 13.25 -7.24 -5.99
C TYR A 738 12.44 -8.43 -5.44
N LYS A 739 11.11 -8.28 -5.36
CA LYS A 739 10.18 -9.32 -4.87
C LYS A 739 10.01 -10.49 -5.86
N SER A 740 10.36 -10.32 -7.15
CA SER A 740 10.25 -11.36 -8.19
C SER A 740 11.48 -12.26 -8.31
N VAL A 741 12.62 -11.89 -7.71
CA VAL A 741 13.86 -12.70 -7.75
C VAL A 741 13.67 -14.10 -7.14
N ASN A 742 13.21 -14.17 -5.87
CA ASN A 742 12.86 -15.41 -5.17
C ASN A 742 12.10 -15.12 -3.84
N ARG A 743 11.69 -16.18 -3.13
CA ARG A 743 10.93 -16.08 -1.86
C ARG A 743 11.68 -15.38 -0.72
N MET A 744 13.00 -15.54 -0.62
CA MET A 744 13.82 -14.89 0.43
C MET A 744 13.86 -13.37 0.22
N PHE A 745 14.07 -12.92 -1.02
CA PHE A 745 14.11 -11.50 -1.35
C PHE A 745 12.75 -10.83 -1.11
N ARG A 746 11.65 -11.53 -1.40
CA ARG A 746 10.30 -11.04 -1.07
C ARG A 746 10.12 -10.71 0.41
N GLN A 747 10.74 -11.47 1.31
CA GLN A 747 10.69 -11.23 2.76
C GLN A 747 11.61 -10.09 3.21
N LYS A 748 12.63 -9.75 2.42
CA LYS A 748 13.62 -8.69 2.72
C LYS A 748 13.26 -7.33 2.10
N ALA A 749 12.10 -7.20 1.46
CA ALA A 749 11.68 -5.96 0.81
C ALA A 749 11.36 -4.80 1.78
N ALA A 750 11.27 -5.07 3.10
CA ALA A 750 10.91 -4.10 4.12
C ALA A 750 11.78 -2.81 4.09
N ASN A 751 13.07 -2.92 3.76
CA ASN A 751 13.94 -1.73 3.68
C ASN A 751 13.55 -0.80 2.52
N ILE A 752 13.07 -1.37 1.40
CA ILE A 752 12.59 -0.60 0.24
C ILE A 752 11.25 0.06 0.58
N ASP A 753 10.40 -0.65 1.33
CA ASP A 753 9.13 -0.10 1.81
C ASP A 753 9.37 1.05 2.79
N ASN A 754 10.31 0.91 3.73
CA ASN A 754 10.65 1.94 4.71
C ASN A 754 11.16 3.23 4.04
N ILE A 755 12.15 3.13 3.14
CA ILE A 755 12.70 4.32 2.47
C ILE A 755 11.63 5.02 1.61
N PHE A 756 10.71 4.27 1.02
CA PHE A 756 9.58 4.83 0.28
C PHE A 756 8.60 5.56 1.20
N GLN A 757 8.22 4.95 2.33
CA GLN A 757 7.30 5.55 3.29
C GLN A 757 7.90 6.84 3.90
N GLU A 758 9.15 6.82 4.34
CA GLU A 758 9.83 8.02 4.85
C GLU A 758 9.91 9.13 3.78
N THR A 759 10.17 8.77 2.52
CA THR A 759 10.17 9.73 1.40
C THR A 759 8.76 10.30 1.18
N MET A 760 7.72 9.47 1.24
CA MET A 760 6.33 9.91 1.08
C MET A 760 5.84 10.76 2.24
N GLU A 761 6.29 10.51 3.47
CA GLU A 761 5.98 11.35 4.63
C GLU A 761 6.45 12.80 4.42
N ILE A 762 7.62 13.01 3.80
CA ILE A 762 8.10 14.35 3.42
C ILE A 762 7.09 15.05 2.51
N PHE A 763 6.52 14.31 1.54
CA PHE A 763 5.47 14.85 0.67
C PHE A 763 4.13 15.05 1.39
N HIS A 764 3.75 14.17 2.32
CA HIS A 764 2.53 14.35 3.12
C HIS A 764 2.62 15.56 4.05
N GLN A 765 3.81 15.90 4.56
CA GLN A 765 4.03 17.14 5.30
C GLN A 765 3.77 18.40 4.46
N LEU A 766 3.91 18.34 3.11
CA LEU A 766 3.46 19.41 2.20
C LEU A 766 1.94 19.59 2.28
N LYS A 767 1.19 18.49 2.34
CA LYS A 767 -0.29 18.50 2.33
C LYS A 767 -0.88 19.17 3.57
N ASN A 768 -0.23 19.00 4.73
CA ASN A 768 -0.74 19.48 6.01
C ASN A 768 -0.29 20.91 6.36
N ARG A 769 0.75 21.43 5.70
CA ARG A 769 1.24 22.79 5.92
C ARG A 769 0.85 23.66 4.73
N ALA A 770 -0.28 24.35 4.86
CA ALA A 770 -0.71 25.45 3.98
C ALA A 770 0.25 26.66 4.10
N THR A 771 1.52 26.45 3.80
CA THR A 771 2.57 27.45 3.74
C THR A 771 3.08 27.38 2.32
N GLY A 772 3.06 28.48 1.56
CA GLY A 772 3.55 28.57 0.17
C GLY A 772 5.06 28.32 0.04
N LYS A 773 5.54 27.18 0.55
CA LYS A 773 6.90 26.67 0.51
C LYS A 773 6.93 25.57 -0.54
N THR A 774 7.92 25.62 -1.40
CA THR A 774 8.18 24.60 -2.42
C THR A 774 8.52 23.24 -1.80
N VAL A 775 8.42 22.16 -2.60
CA VAL A 775 8.89 20.81 -2.24
C VAL A 775 10.35 20.85 -1.79
N THR A 776 11.18 21.61 -2.49
CA THR A 776 12.59 21.80 -2.16
C THR A 776 12.78 22.36 -0.75
N ASN A 777 12.04 23.40 -0.37
CA ASN A 777 12.14 24.01 0.95
C ASN A 777 11.76 23.05 2.08
N LEU A 778 10.78 22.16 1.87
CA LEU A 778 10.42 21.17 2.88
C LEU A 778 11.42 20.02 2.96
N VAL A 779 11.94 19.53 1.84
CA VAL A 779 13.03 18.55 1.84
C VAL A 779 14.24 19.11 2.58
N ASN A 780 14.62 20.36 2.28
CA ASN A 780 15.72 21.03 2.98
C ASN A 780 15.41 21.20 4.47
N SER A 781 14.20 21.66 4.83
CA SER A 781 13.80 21.80 6.25
C SER A 781 13.79 20.47 7.00
N PHE A 782 13.42 19.37 6.36
CA PHE A 782 13.47 18.03 6.93
C PHE A 782 14.92 17.62 7.17
N LEU A 783 15.78 17.74 6.15
CA LEU A 783 17.20 17.42 6.24
C LEU A 783 17.92 18.31 7.26
N ASP A 784 17.61 19.60 7.33
CA ASP A 784 18.14 20.53 8.32
C ASP A 784 17.69 20.17 9.73
N GLY A 785 16.43 19.76 9.90
CA GLY A 785 15.92 19.20 11.16
C GLY A 785 16.72 17.98 11.62
N LYS A 786 17.06 17.08 10.70
CA LYS A 786 17.90 15.91 10.97
C LYS A 786 19.35 16.28 11.31
N VAL A 787 19.90 17.29 10.66
CA VAL A 787 21.24 17.81 10.99
C VAL A 787 21.25 18.43 12.39
N ILE A 788 20.19 19.14 12.79
CA ILE A 788 20.04 19.67 14.14
C ILE A 788 19.95 18.54 15.17
N GLU A 789 19.20 17.47 14.87
CA GLU A 789 19.12 16.28 15.71
C GLU A 789 20.51 15.65 15.93
N ALA A 790 21.26 15.40 14.85
CA ALA A 790 22.63 14.90 14.91
C ALA A 790 23.56 15.85 15.69
N LYS A 791 23.50 17.16 15.42
CA LYS A 791 24.28 18.19 16.15
C LYS A 791 24.04 18.10 17.66
N ASN A 792 22.78 17.93 18.09
CA ASN A 792 22.42 17.82 19.50
C ASN A 792 22.95 16.52 20.14
N GLN A 793 22.87 15.39 19.44
CA GLN A 793 23.40 14.12 19.95
C GLN A 793 24.92 14.15 20.07
N VAL A 794 25.62 14.65 19.04
CA VAL A 794 27.08 14.82 19.07
C VAL A 794 27.49 15.73 20.24
N ALA A 795 26.72 16.78 20.56
CA ALA A 795 27.04 17.68 21.67
C ALA A 795 27.09 16.92 23.01
N ILE A 796 26.09 16.07 23.25
CA ILE A 796 26.00 15.25 24.45
C ILE A 796 27.11 14.21 24.49
N ILE A 797 27.36 13.51 23.37
CA ILE A 797 28.41 12.48 23.28
C ILE A 797 29.80 13.10 23.48
N SER A 798 30.10 14.22 22.84
CA SER A 798 31.40 14.90 22.97
C SER A 798 31.63 15.39 24.41
N LEU A 799 30.61 15.94 25.07
CA LEU A 799 30.70 16.31 26.49
C LEU A 799 30.88 15.10 27.41
N LEU A 800 30.16 14.00 27.15
CA LEU A 800 30.32 12.75 27.89
C LEU A 800 31.72 12.18 27.74
N GLN A 801 32.24 12.10 26.51
CA GLN A 801 33.62 11.66 26.23
C GLN A 801 34.65 12.53 26.96
N ARG A 802 34.43 13.84 27.03
CA ARG A 802 35.28 14.76 27.79
C ARG A 802 35.18 14.52 29.30
N CYS A 803 33.98 14.29 29.82
CA CYS A 803 33.76 13.94 31.23
C CYS A 803 34.43 12.61 31.60
N ILE A 804 34.50 11.64 30.68
CA ILE A 804 35.23 10.37 30.86
C ILE A 804 36.74 10.62 30.92
N ALA A 805 37.26 11.50 30.07
CA ALA A 805 38.70 11.81 30.02
C ALA A 805 39.19 12.64 31.22
N GLU A 806 38.32 13.49 31.77
CA GLU A 806 38.63 14.38 32.90
C GLU A 806 37.76 14.04 34.12
N ASN A 807 36.63 14.74 34.29
CA ASN A 807 35.54 14.44 35.23
C ASN A 807 34.38 15.43 35.01
N ILE A 808 33.17 15.11 35.49
CA ILE A 808 32.00 16.00 35.32
C ILE A 808 32.14 17.35 36.03
N LYS A 809 32.95 17.41 37.10
CA LYS A 809 33.09 18.62 37.90
C LYS A 809 33.83 19.72 37.11
N SER A 810 34.99 19.41 36.54
CA SER A 810 35.78 20.36 35.75
C SER A 810 35.15 20.66 34.40
N VAL A 811 34.58 19.63 33.74
CA VAL A 811 34.06 19.77 32.38
C VAL A 811 32.71 20.49 32.37
N PHE A 812 31.87 20.28 33.39
CA PHE A 812 30.47 20.69 33.32
C PHE A 812 30.01 21.55 34.50
N LEU A 813 30.22 21.11 35.74
CA LEU A 813 29.68 21.80 36.93
C LEU A 813 30.38 23.15 37.22
N GLU A 814 31.70 23.22 37.14
CA GLU A 814 32.45 24.46 37.37
C GLU A 814 32.15 25.53 36.31
N PRO A 815 32.15 25.22 34.99
CA PRO A 815 31.66 26.13 33.96
C PRO A 815 30.21 26.57 34.19
N LEU A 816 29.31 25.63 34.53
CA LEU A 816 27.90 25.95 34.78
C LEU A 816 27.71 26.87 35.99
N PHE A 817 28.51 26.73 37.04
CA PHE A 817 28.49 27.64 38.19
C PHE A 817 28.85 29.07 37.80
N GLY A 818 29.79 29.22 36.85
CA GLY A 818 30.18 30.52 36.28
C GLY A 818 29.08 31.18 35.45
N ILE A 819 28.17 30.39 34.86
CA ILE A 819 27.07 30.86 34.01
C ILE A 819 25.78 31.11 34.84
N SER A 820 25.32 30.09 35.57
CA SER A 820 24.07 30.13 36.33
C SER A 820 24.14 29.31 37.62
N LYS A 821 24.13 30.01 38.76
CA LYS A 821 24.08 29.37 40.09
C LYS A 821 22.80 28.56 40.32
N GLN A 822 21.68 28.95 39.69
CA GLN A 822 20.40 28.27 39.83
C GLN A 822 20.41 26.91 39.11
N GLU A 823 20.91 26.88 37.87
CA GLU A 823 21.05 25.65 37.08
C GLU A 823 22.12 24.73 37.67
N TYR A 824 23.24 25.29 38.13
CA TYR A 824 24.25 24.56 38.89
C TYR A 824 23.64 23.80 40.07
N ASN A 825 22.82 24.46 40.90
CA ASN A 825 22.19 23.83 42.05
C ASN A 825 21.18 22.74 41.66
N ALA A 826 20.54 22.85 40.49
CA ALA A 826 19.62 21.83 39.99
C ALA A 826 20.35 20.57 39.52
N VAL A 827 21.45 20.74 38.80
CA VAL A 827 22.29 19.63 38.28
C VAL A 827 23.10 18.99 39.40
N SER A 828 23.59 19.77 40.36
CA SER A 828 24.40 19.31 41.49
C SER A 828 23.69 18.23 42.33
N LYS A 829 22.35 18.25 42.38
CA LYS A 829 21.54 17.22 43.06
C LYS A 829 21.66 15.82 42.42
N ASN A 830 22.09 15.74 41.16
CA ASN A 830 22.24 14.49 40.41
C ASN A 830 23.71 14.09 40.20
N THR A 831 24.67 14.74 40.85
CA THR A 831 26.12 14.52 40.63
C THR A 831 26.55 13.06 40.80
N ASP A 832 26.10 12.41 41.88
CA ASP A 832 26.45 10.99 42.15
C ASP A 832 25.89 10.05 41.08
N ARG A 833 24.66 10.33 40.62
CA ARG A 833 24.00 9.57 39.56
C ARG A 833 24.72 9.77 38.22
N LEU A 834 25.10 11.00 37.88
CA LEU A 834 25.85 11.30 36.67
C LEU A 834 27.24 10.65 36.66
N ASN A 835 27.96 10.68 37.79
CA ASN A 835 29.24 9.99 37.92
C ASN A 835 29.10 8.47 37.75
N ASN A 836 28.03 7.87 38.30
CA ASN A 836 27.75 6.45 38.08
C ASN A 836 27.49 6.15 36.59
N LEU A 837 26.68 6.96 35.92
CA LEU A 837 26.42 6.80 34.47
C LEU A 837 27.70 6.90 33.64
N ILE A 838 28.58 7.86 33.93
CA ILE A 838 29.88 8.03 33.26
C ILE A 838 30.77 6.79 33.46
N ASN A 839 30.81 6.25 34.68
CA ASN A 839 31.61 5.07 35.01
C ASN A 839 31.09 3.80 34.32
N VAL A 840 29.77 3.58 34.33
CA VAL A 840 29.16 2.42 33.65
C VAL A 840 29.33 2.52 32.13
N TYR A 841 29.21 3.73 31.58
CA TYR A 841 29.38 3.97 30.15
C TYR A 841 30.82 3.69 29.69
N SER A 842 31.84 4.08 30.48
CA SER A 842 33.26 3.82 30.15
C SER A 842 33.67 2.35 30.24
N GLN A 843 32.94 1.53 31.02
CA GLN A 843 33.19 0.09 31.20
C GLN A 843 32.38 -0.82 30.27
N SER A 844 31.41 -0.27 29.54
CA SER A 844 30.57 -1.05 28.63
C SER A 844 31.30 -1.25 27.29
N PHE A 845 31.81 -2.46 27.00
CA PHE A 845 32.63 -2.66 25.80
C PHE A 845 31.86 -3.20 24.57
N GLU A 846 30.72 -3.88 24.71
CA GLU A 846 30.12 -4.63 23.57
C GLU A 846 28.59 -4.50 23.37
N ASP A 847 27.80 -4.07 24.37
CA ASP A 847 26.34 -3.93 24.21
C ASP A 847 25.93 -2.51 23.77
N ILE A 848 25.59 -2.38 22.48
CA ILE A 848 25.13 -1.14 21.85
C ILE A 848 23.82 -0.64 22.47
N SER A 849 22.91 -1.54 22.86
CA SER A 849 21.60 -1.17 23.42
C SER A 849 21.72 -0.59 24.84
N ALA A 850 22.64 -1.16 25.63
CA ALA A 850 22.94 -0.68 26.97
C ALA A 850 23.58 0.70 26.93
N LYS A 851 24.57 0.93 26.03
CA LYS A 851 25.17 2.26 25.82
C LYS A 851 24.15 3.32 25.45
N LYS A 852 23.22 3.00 24.54
CA LYS A 852 22.17 3.92 24.12
C LYS A 852 21.24 4.30 25.28
N THR A 853 20.89 3.34 26.13
CA THR A 853 20.06 3.58 27.33
C THR A 853 20.76 4.50 28.33
N LEU A 854 22.05 4.29 28.58
CA LEU A 854 22.86 5.12 29.47
C LEU A 854 23.02 6.54 28.92
N LEU A 855 23.22 6.69 27.60
CA LEU A 855 23.33 7.99 26.94
C LEU A 855 22.02 8.79 27.05
N ILE A 856 20.87 8.12 26.87
CA ILE A 856 19.54 8.75 27.04
C ILE A 856 19.34 9.23 28.48
N GLU A 857 19.75 8.44 29.47
CA GLU A 857 19.63 8.84 30.88
C GLU A 857 20.53 10.03 31.21
N PHE A 858 21.78 10.02 30.74
CA PHE A 858 22.72 11.14 30.89
C PHE A 858 22.18 12.42 30.24
N SER A 859 21.70 12.31 28.99
CA SER A 859 21.09 13.41 28.23
C SER A 859 19.88 14.01 28.94
N ASN A 860 18.97 13.17 29.46
CA ASN A 860 17.77 13.61 30.16
C ASN A 860 18.07 14.40 31.44
N ILE A 861 19.11 14.02 32.19
CA ILE A 861 19.48 14.73 33.41
C ILE A 861 20.05 16.11 33.05
N ILE A 862 20.86 16.21 31.99
CA ILE A 862 21.44 17.48 31.55
C ILE A 862 20.37 18.41 30.98
N THR A 863 19.60 17.94 30.00
CA THR A 863 18.62 18.76 29.26
C THR A 863 17.43 19.22 30.09
N LYS A 864 17.04 18.49 31.15
CA LYS A 864 15.93 18.91 32.04
C LYS A 864 16.30 20.01 33.04
N ASN A 865 17.58 20.19 33.34
CA ASN A 865 18.04 21.03 34.44
C ASN A 865 18.77 22.30 33.98
N ILE A 866 18.99 22.47 32.68
CA ILE A 866 19.83 23.53 32.11
C ILE A 866 19.17 24.08 30.84
N SER A 867 19.21 25.40 30.66
CA SER A 867 18.79 26.06 29.43
C SER A 867 19.73 25.76 28.25
N ILE A 868 19.20 25.91 27.03
CA ILE A 868 19.96 25.72 25.79
C ILE A 868 21.15 26.70 25.74
N GLU A 869 20.97 27.96 26.14
CA GLU A 869 22.01 29.00 26.13
C GLU A 869 23.21 28.63 27.04
N SER A 870 22.93 28.17 28.26
CA SER A 870 23.97 27.71 29.18
C SER A 870 24.70 26.47 28.65
N PHE A 871 23.96 25.53 28.06
CA PHE A 871 24.54 24.31 27.48
C PHE A 871 25.45 24.62 26.29
N GLU A 872 25.02 25.47 25.36
CA GLU A 872 25.84 25.91 24.22
C GLU A 872 27.09 26.67 24.67
N THR A 873 26.98 27.51 25.71
CA THR A 873 28.13 28.24 26.26
C THR A 873 29.21 27.28 26.80
N ILE A 874 28.81 26.23 27.53
CA ILE A 874 29.72 25.19 28.02
C ILE A 874 30.33 24.40 26.85
N LEU A 875 29.51 24.05 25.87
CA LEU A 875 29.95 23.31 24.70
C LEU A 875 30.99 24.11 23.89
N CYS A 876 30.74 25.39 23.60
CA CYS A 876 31.65 26.27 22.88
C CYS A 876 32.96 26.52 23.65
N HIS A 877 32.94 26.50 24.99
CA HIS A 877 34.15 26.60 25.80
C HIS A 877 35.10 25.42 25.56
N HIS A 878 34.57 24.20 25.49
CA HIS A 878 35.37 22.98 25.27
C HIS A 878 35.65 22.69 23.80
N PHE A 879 34.77 23.12 22.90
CA PHE A 879 34.83 22.85 21.47
C PHE A 879 34.72 24.17 20.67
N PRO A 880 35.80 24.97 20.59
CA PRO A 880 35.77 26.29 19.93
C PRO A 880 35.49 26.23 18.42
N ASN A 881 35.68 25.07 17.77
CA ASN A 881 35.40 24.85 16.35
C ASN A 881 34.00 24.26 16.09
N TRP A 882 33.15 24.20 17.11
CA TRP A 882 31.81 23.63 17.02
C TRP A 882 31.02 24.22 15.87
N ASP A 883 30.96 25.55 15.81
CA ASP A 883 30.18 26.27 14.81
C ASP A 883 30.77 26.11 13.41
N TRP A 884 32.10 26.26 13.26
CA TRP A 884 32.80 26.00 12.01
C TRP A 884 32.49 24.60 11.46
N PHE A 885 32.55 23.56 12.31
CA PHE A 885 32.39 22.18 11.88
C PHE A 885 31.00 21.92 11.28
N PHE A 886 29.93 22.25 12.01
CA PHE A 886 28.56 21.96 11.56
C PHE A 886 28.07 22.90 10.44
N ASN A 887 28.57 24.14 10.38
CA ASN A 887 28.14 25.09 9.35
C ASN A 887 28.95 24.99 8.04
N THR A 888 30.23 24.59 8.10
CA THR A 888 31.07 24.48 6.89
C THR A 888 31.03 23.10 6.24
N ILE A 889 30.90 22.01 7.02
CA ILE A 889 30.83 20.66 6.47
C ILE A 889 29.48 20.45 5.77
N PRO A 890 29.45 19.85 4.57
CA PRO A 890 28.19 19.55 3.89
C PRO A 890 27.25 18.67 4.72
N ASN A 891 25.96 19.06 4.80
CA ASN A 891 24.91 18.26 5.46
C ASN A 891 24.86 16.81 4.96
N ARG A 892 25.15 16.59 3.67
CA ARG A 892 25.17 15.25 3.06
C ARG A 892 26.20 14.31 3.72
N LEU A 893 27.29 14.85 4.30
CA LEU A 893 28.24 14.06 5.09
C LEU A 893 27.80 13.96 6.56
N ILE A 894 27.25 15.03 7.13
CA ILE A 894 26.80 15.02 8.54
C ILE A 894 25.73 13.94 8.74
N LEU A 895 24.79 13.84 7.80
CA LEU A 895 23.75 12.81 7.78
C LEU A 895 24.27 11.44 7.31
N SER A 896 25.55 11.35 6.93
CA SER A 896 26.20 10.12 6.48
C SER A 896 27.18 9.55 7.49
N LEU A 897 27.16 9.97 8.75
CA LEU A 897 28.07 9.49 9.78
C LEU A 897 27.32 9.22 11.08
N THR A 898 27.79 8.25 11.85
CA THR A 898 27.29 8.02 13.21
C THR A 898 27.66 9.18 14.12
N ASP A 899 26.91 9.38 15.22
CA ASP A 899 27.17 10.46 16.16
C ASP A 899 28.58 10.33 16.79
N GLU A 900 29.07 9.10 17.01
CA GLU A 900 30.44 8.85 17.47
C GLU A 900 31.50 9.23 16.44
N GLU A 901 31.29 8.91 15.16
CA GLU A 901 32.20 9.28 14.07
C GLU A 901 32.24 10.81 13.90
N LEU A 902 31.09 11.49 13.99
CA LEU A 902 31.02 12.95 13.95
C LEU A 902 31.80 13.56 15.12
N SER A 903 31.65 13.05 16.34
CA SER A 903 32.43 13.49 17.51
C SER A 903 33.95 13.31 17.29
N HIS A 904 34.35 12.19 16.67
CA HIS A 904 35.74 11.91 16.32
C HIS A 904 36.28 12.87 15.24
N GLN A 905 35.50 13.14 14.20
CA GLN A 905 35.88 14.11 13.16
C GLN A 905 35.99 15.52 13.73
N LEU A 906 35.05 15.95 14.58
CA LEU A 906 35.12 17.24 15.27
C LEU A 906 36.44 17.38 16.04
N SER A 907 36.86 16.33 16.75
CA SER A 907 38.13 16.30 17.47
C SER A 907 39.36 16.33 16.56
N LYS A 908 39.32 15.71 15.38
CA LYS A 908 40.43 15.75 14.40
C LYS A 908 40.63 17.12 13.77
N PHE A 909 39.54 17.85 13.55
CA PHE A 909 39.56 19.19 12.94
C PHE A 909 39.62 20.32 13.98
N SER A 910 39.59 20.02 15.29
CA SER A 910 39.65 21.03 16.35
C SER A 910 41.06 21.65 16.55
N LEU A 911 42.13 20.93 16.21
CA LEU A 911 43.50 21.27 16.64
C LEU A 911 44.41 21.94 15.59
N ASN A 912 43.98 22.14 14.34
CA ASN A 912 44.92 22.40 13.22
C ASN A 912 44.45 23.46 12.20
N HIS A 913 44.03 24.64 12.65
CA HIS A 913 43.70 25.76 11.72
C HIS A 913 44.88 26.31 10.92
N SER A 914 46.11 25.96 11.28
CA SER A 914 47.34 26.45 10.64
C SER A 914 47.79 25.66 9.40
N LYS A 915 47.17 24.51 9.09
CA LYS A 915 47.54 23.71 7.90
C LYS A 915 46.82 24.20 6.62
N ARG A 916 47.54 24.22 5.49
CA ARG A 916 46.98 24.58 4.16
C ARG A 916 45.99 23.54 3.61
N LEU A 917 46.23 22.26 3.90
CA LEU A 917 45.35 21.14 3.55
C LEU A 917 45.27 20.18 4.75
N LYS A 918 44.05 19.75 5.06
CA LYS A 918 43.78 18.71 6.05
C LYS A 918 42.81 17.69 5.48
N ILE A 919 43.16 16.41 5.60
CA ILE A 919 42.35 15.28 5.14
C ILE A 919 42.07 14.35 6.32
N SER A 920 40.88 13.77 6.33
CA SER A 920 40.47 12.64 7.15
C SER A 920 39.79 11.60 6.29
N ILE A 921 40.12 10.34 6.51
CA ILE A 921 39.51 9.19 5.82
C ILE A 921 38.64 8.46 6.84
N ILE A 922 37.45 8.08 6.38
CA ILE A 922 36.43 7.36 7.13
C ILE A 922 36.15 6.10 6.33
N LYS A 923 36.32 4.93 6.95
CA LYS A 923 36.08 3.65 6.28
C LYS A 923 34.60 3.31 6.37
N GLY A 924 34.00 2.94 5.23
CA GLY A 924 32.63 2.43 5.20
C GLY A 924 32.55 0.99 5.71
N GLU A 925 31.34 0.55 6.06
CA GLU A 925 31.09 -0.87 6.34
C GLU A 925 31.15 -1.72 5.05
N ALA A 926 31.08 -3.05 5.21
CA ALA A 926 31.14 -3.97 4.07
C ALA A 926 29.97 -3.73 3.08
N GLY A 927 30.28 -3.19 1.90
CA GLY A 927 29.30 -2.83 0.88
C GLY A 927 28.96 -1.34 0.82
N GLU A 928 29.55 -0.52 1.69
CA GLU A 928 29.46 0.94 1.66
C GLU A 928 30.68 1.58 0.99
N TYR A 929 30.59 2.89 0.72
CA TYR A 929 31.69 3.68 0.17
C TYR A 929 32.55 4.24 1.31
N ASP A 930 33.86 4.31 1.09
CA ASP A 930 34.74 5.07 1.96
C ASP A 930 34.51 6.58 1.74
N ALA A 931 34.69 7.37 2.79
CA ALA A 931 34.54 8.83 2.74
C ALA A 931 35.88 9.55 2.99
N LEU A 932 36.14 10.56 2.18
CA LEU A 932 37.25 11.50 2.35
C LEU A 932 36.68 12.86 2.71
N LEU A 933 36.93 13.33 3.92
CA LEU A 933 36.60 14.70 4.37
C LEU A 933 37.86 15.56 4.31
N PHE A 934 37.78 16.74 3.70
CA PHE A 934 38.91 17.64 3.56
C PHE A 934 38.56 19.12 3.78
N ARG A 935 39.57 19.87 4.20
CA ARG A 935 39.61 21.33 4.24
C ARG A 935 40.86 21.82 3.53
N ALA A 936 40.74 22.84 2.69
CA ALA A 936 41.88 23.54 2.12
C ALA A 936 41.69 25.06 2.07
N SER A 937 42.79 25.79 2.17
CA SER A 937 42.81 27.24 1.90
C SER A 937 42.99 27.57 0.42
N ASP A 938 43.33 26.60 -0.44
CA ASP A 938 43.46 26.77 -1.89
C ASP A 938 42.26 26.13 -2.63
N LEU A 939 41.51 26.96 -3.37
CA LEU A 939 40.36 26.52 -4.18
C LEU A 939 40.76 25.49 -5.26
N LYS A 940 41.99 25.57 -5.78
CA LYS A 940 42.50 24.69 -6.85
C LYS A 940 42.84 23.29 -6.37
N VAL A 941 42.73 23.02 -5.07
CA VAL A 941 42.97 21.69 -4.50
C VAL A 941 42.05 20.62 -5.10
N GLN A 942 40.82 20.99 -5.47
CA GLN A 942 39.79 20.06 -5.97
C GLN A 942 40.28 19.31 -7.21
N LYS A 943 40.91 20.02 -8.14
CA LYS A 943 41.50 19.45 -9.36
C LYS A 943 42.64 18.48 -9.04
N LYS A 944 43.54 18.87 -8.12
CA LYS A 944 44.68 18.01 -7.70
C LYS A 944 44.19 16.74 -7.00
N LEU A 945 43.17 16.88 -6.15
CA LEU A 945 42.52 15.77 -5.44
C LEU A 945 41.88 14.80 -6.43
N ALA A 946 41.07 15.30 -7.38
CA ALA A 946 40.42 14.49 -8.42
C ALA A 946 41.44 13.71 -9.28
N PHE A 947 42.58 14.33 -9.60
CA PHE A 947 43.67 13.69 -10.35
C PHE A 947 44.32 12.55 -9.56
N ILE A 948 44.73 12.80 -8.31
CA ILE A 948 45.43 11.79 -7.47
C ILE A 948 44.53 10.61 -7.14
N LEU A 949 43.24 10.84 -6.86
CA LEU A 949 42.29 9.76 -6.61
C LEU A 949 42.17 8.84 -7.84
N ASN A 950 41.98 9.42 -9.03
CA ASN A 950 41.94 8.64 -10.26
C ASN A 950 43.26 7.89 -10.53
N GLN A 951 44.41 8.53 -10.31
CA GLN A 951 45.73 7.88 -10.46
C GLN A 951 45.88 6.65 -9.55
N LYS A 952 45.26 6.67 -8.37
CA LYS A 952 45.23 5.56 -7.43
C LYS A 952 44.11 4.53 -7.69
N ASN A 953 43.43 4.60 -8.84
CA ASN A 953 42.27 3.76 -9.20
C ASN A 953 41.11 3.88 -8.21
N ILE A 954 40.85 5.11 -7.76
CA ILE A 954 39.75 5.43 -6.86
C ILE A 954 38.69 6.18 -7.66
N ASN A 955 37.49 5.61 -7.74
CA ASN A 955 36.37 6.27 -8.41
C ASN A 955 35.62 7.17 -7.44
N ILE A 956 35.22 8.36 -7.90
CA ILE A 956 34.40 9.28 -7.11
C ILE A 956 32.93 8.98 -7.42
N GLU A 957 32.20 8.57 -6.40
CA GLU A 957 30.82 8.12 -6.53
C GLU A 957 29.84 9.26 -6.23
N ASN A 958 30.24 10.11 -5.29
CA ASN A 958 29.44 11.22 -4.79
C ASN A 958 30.34 12.20 -4.04
N GLY A 959 29.99 13.48 -4.02
CA GLY A 959 30.61 14.44 -3.13
C GLY A 959 29.87 15.77 -3.08
N LYS A 960 30.25 16.60 -2.10
CA LYS A 960 29.88 18.01 -2.07
C LYS A 960 31.05 18.83 -1.54
N ILE A 961 31.30 19.96 -2.18
CA ILE A 961 32.40 20.87 -1.84
C ILE A 961 31.79 22.26 -1.65
N ASN A 962 31.89 22.78 -0.43
CA ASN A 962 31.38 24.09 -0.05
C ASN A 962 32.50 25.14 -0.11
N HIS A 963 32.14 26.32 -0.57
CA HIS A 963 32.96 27.53 -0.45
C HIS A 963 32.77 28.15 0.94
N VAL A 964 33.89 28.48 1.60
CA VAL A 964 33.91 29.15 2.91
C VAL A 964 34.62 30.49 2.80
N GLN A 965 33.90 31.57 3.10
CA GLN A 965 34.43 32.94 3.18
C GLN A 965 34.74 33.28 4.64
N TYR A 966 35.99 33.64 4.94
CA TYR A 966 36.42 34.04 6.28
C TYR A 966 36.34 35.56 6.47
N LEU A 967 36.23 36.01 7.72
CA LEU A 967 36.15 37.43 8.06
C LEU A 967 37.39 38.23 7.62
N SER A 968 38.54 37.54 7.48
CA SER A 968 39.81 38.09 6.99
C SER A 968 39.80 38.46 5.50
N GLY A 969 38.76 38.07 4.74
CA GLY A 969 38.70 38.18 3.29
C GLY A 969 39.37 37.00 2.55
N GLU A 970 39.92 36.04 3.29
CA GLU A 970 40.41 34.78 2.71
C GLU A 970 39.24 33.85 2.34
N SER A 971 39.43 33.02 1.31
CA SER A 971 38.47 32.00 0.88
C SER A 971 39.10 30.61 0.93
N GLY A 972 38.32 29.60 1.34
CA GLY A 972 38.74 28.21 1.30
C GLY A 972 37.62 27.27 0.88
N VAL A 973 37.93 25.97 0.80
CA VAL A 973 36.96 24.91 0.52
C VAL A 973 36.92 23.88 1.63
N VAL A 974 35.72 23.43 1.96
CA VAL A 974 35.46 22.29 2.83
C VAL A 974 34.55 21.35 2.08
N GLY A 975 34.97 20.10 1.92
CA GLY A 975 34.22 19.16 1.11
C GLY A 975 34.45 17.73 1.53
N PHE A 976 33.60 16.85 0.99
CA PHE A 976 33.78 15.42 1.12
C PHE A 976 33.56 14.72 -0.21
N LEU A 977 34.20 13.56 -0.35
CA LEU A 977 34.05 12.65 -1.48
C LEU A 977 33.81 11.23 -0.96
N HIS A 978 32.74 10.60 -1.40
CA HIS A 978 32.55 9.15 -1.30
C HIS A 978 33.21 8.47 -2.49
N PHE A 979 33.94 7.40 -2.22
CA PHE A 979 34.73 6.72 -3.22
C PHE A 979 34.72 5.20 -3.10
N SER A 980 34.92 4.54 -4.23
CA SER A 980 35.10 3.10 -4.32
C SER A 980 36.54 2.77 -4.73
N THR A 981 37.10 1.70 -4.17
CA THR A 981 38.46 1.22 -4.48
C THR A 981 38.40 -0.10 -5.25
N THR A 982 39.10 -0.16 -6.39
CA THR A 982 39.30 -1.42 -7.12
C THR A 982 40.59 -2.09 -6.63
N GLY A 983 40.63 -2.54 -5.36
CA GLY A 983 41.79 -3.27 -4.80
C GLY A 983 41.97 -3.13 -3.28
N SER A 984 42.84 -3.94 -2.68
CA SER A 984 43.13 -3.96 -1.23
C SER A 984 44.13 -2.89 -0.78
N TYR A 985 44.02 -1.66 -1.30
CA TYR A 985 44.95 -0.57 -0.99
C TYR A 985 44.39 0.30 0.14
N GLU A 986 45.09 0.35 1.28
CA GLU A 986 44.73 1.28 2.37
C GLU A 986 45.26 2.68 2.08
N LEU A 987 44.36 3.67 2.02
CA LEU A 987 44.74 5.07 1.90
C LEU A 987 45.11 5.68 3.26
N SER A 988 46.26 6.34 3.30
CA SER A 988 46.68 7.19 4.42
C SER A 988 46.37 8.66 4.12
N ALA A 989 45.73 9.35 5.07
CA ALA A 989 45.43 10.78 4.94
C ALA A 989 46.71 11.63 4.85
N GLN A 990 47.77 11.27 5.56
CA GLN A 990 49.05 11.99 5.51
C GLN A 990 49.73 11.84 4.14
N ASP A 991 49.64 10.66 3.53
CA ASP A 991 50.22 10.40 2.21
C ASP A 991 49.48 11.18 1.13
N LEU A 992 48.15 11.30 1.23
CA LEU A 992 47.35 12.15 0.35
C LEU A 992 47.68 13.63 0.52
N GLU A 993 47.73 14.13 1.77
CA GLU A 993 48.13 15.52 2.09
C GLU A 993 49.47 15.85 1.40
N ALA A 994 50.50 15.01 1.61
CA ALA A 994 51.83 15.20 1.03
C ALA A 994 51.85 15.07 -0.50
N SER A 995 51.07 14.14 -1.08
CA SER A 995 51.00 13.96 -2.53
C SER A 995 50.36 15.16 -3.23
N ILE A 996 49.30 15.72 -2.65
CA ILE A 996 48.57 16.87 -3.21
C ILE A 996 49.40 18.15 -3.13
N GLU A 997 50.06 18.40 -1.99
CA GLU A 997 50.91 19.58 -1.82
C GLU A 997 52.07 19.59 -2.82
N ASN A 998 52.64 18.43 -3.12
CA ASN A 998 53.77 18.28 -4.05
C ASN A 998 53.37 18.04 -5.51
N LEU A 999 52.07 17.91 -5.82
CA LEU A 999 51.61 17.55 -7.16
C LEU A 999 51.83 18.68 -8.18
N LYS A 1000 52.57 18.36 -9.24
CA LYS A 1000 52.55 19.07 -10.53
C LYS A 1000 51.82 18.21 -11.55
N ILE A 1001 50.66 18.68 -12.02
CA ILE A 1001 49.84 17.95 -13.00
C ILE A 1001 50.62 17.82 -14.32
N PRO A 1002 50.81 16.60 -14.85
CA PRO A 1002 51.53 16.41 -16.10
C PRO A 1002 50.75 16.96 -17.30
N ALA A 1003 51.47 17.27 -18.38
CA ALA A 1003 50.86 17.56 -19.68
C ALA A 1003 50.18 16.29 -20.24
N PRO A 1004 49.07 16.42 -20.97
CA PRO A 1004 48.42 15.27 -21.60
C PRO A 1004 49.35 14.59 -22.60
N LYS A 1005 49.30 13.26 -22.70
CA LYS A 1005 50.02 12.49 -23.72
C LYS A 1005 49.41 12.76 -25.10
N SER A 1006 50.23 12.67 -26.15
CA SER A 1006 49.85 12.93 -27.55
C SER A 1006 48.89 11.93 -28.16
N GLU A 1007 48.48 10.88 -27.43
CA GLU A 1007 47.48 9.91 -27.87
C GLU A 1007 46.07 10.44 -27.60
N ILE A 1008 45.31 10.67 -28.67
CA ILE A 1008 43.89 11.02 -28.60
C ILE A 1008 43.11 9.72 -28.40
N ILE A 1009 42.31 9.66 -27.34
CA ILE A 1009 41.40 8.53 -27.11
C ILE A 1009 40.25 8.63 -28.13
N GLN A 1010 39.99 7.58 -28.91
CA GLN A 1010 38.76 7.46 -29.70
C GLN A 1010 37.59 7.25 -28.75
N ASP A 1011 37.03 8.33 -28.20
CA ASP A 1011 35.80 8.25 -27.39
C ASP A 1011 34.62 8.02 -28.35
N THR A 1012 33.99 6.85 -28.22
CA THR A 1012 32.79 6.48 -28.98
C THR A 1012 31.58 6.85 -28.12
N ASP A 1013 30.88 7.92 -28.50
CA ASP A 1013 29.58 8.35 -27.94
C ASP A 1013 29.53 8.88 -26.50
N SER A 1014 30.39 9.84 -26.13
CA SER A 1014 30.16 10.68 -24.93
C SER A 1014 29.32 11.91 -25.27
N GLN A 1015 27.99 11.75 -25.37
CA GLN A 1015 27.08 12.90 -25.40
C GLN A 1015 27.20 13.67 -24.07
N ILE A 1016 27.60 14.94 -24.16
CA ILE A 1016 27.66 15.87 -23.03
C ILE A 1016 26.43 16.76 -23.09
N TYR A 1017 25.70 16.83 -21.99
CA TYR A 1017 24.59 17.77 -21.85
C TYR A 1017 24.92 18.78 -20.76
N ILE A 1018 24.97 20.05 -21.14
CA ILE A 1018 25.08 21.17 -20.20
C ILE A 1018 23.71 21.82 -20.10
N SER A 1019 23.20 21.95 -18.88
CA SER A 1019 21.95 22.66 -18.60
C SER A 1019 22.16 23.72 -17.53
N HIS A 1020 21.46 24.83 -17.66
CA HIS A 1020 21.48 25.95 -16.73
C HIS A 1020 20.10 26.18 -16.15
N TYR A 1021 20.04 26.42 -14.85
CA TYR A 1021 18.85 26.90 -14.16
C TYR A 1021 19.25 27.77 -12.96
N GLN A 1022 18.35 28.66 -12.56
CA GLN A 1022 18.49 29.47 -11.35
C GLN A 1022 17.70 28.82 -10.22
N ASP A 1023 18.23 28.85 -9.02
CA ASP A 1023 17.59 28.24 -7.85
C ASP A 1023 17.98 29.02 -6.58
N GLU A 1024 16.98 29.47 -5.81
CA GLU A 1024 17.19 30.17 -4.54
C GLU A 1024 17.25 29.23 -3.33
N GLU A 1025 16.89 27.96 -3.52
CA GLU A 1025 16.49 27.06 -2.45
C GLU A 1025 17.41 25.84 -2.31
N ARG A 1026 17.99 25.33 -3.39
CA ARG A 1026 18.89 24.15 -3.36
C ARG A 1026 20.30 24.46 -2.84
N GLY A 1027 20.66 25.73 -2.72
CA GLY A 1027 22.04 26.18 -2.56
C GLY A 1027 22.27 27.10 -1.38
N TYR A 1028 23.54 27.17 -0.96
CA TYR A 1028 24.01 28.11 0.04
C TYR A 1028 25.50 28.35 -0.12
N ILE A 1029 25.95 29.51 0.37
CA ILE A 1029 27.36 29.87 0.55
C ILE A 1029 27.64 29.95 2.05
N VAL A 1030 28.82 29.51 2.52
CA VAL A 1030 29.19 29.59 3.93
C VAL A 1030 30.04 30.84 4.18
N LYS A 1031 29.61 31.69 5.13
CA LYS A 1031 30.29 32.95 5.46
C LYS A 1031 30.51 33.08 6.96
N GLU A 1032 31.70 33.52 7.35
CA GLU A 1032 31.99 33.92 8.73
C GLU A 1032 31.45 35.34 8.99
N THR A 1033 30.46 35.47 9.87
CA THR A 1033 29.77 36.75 10.15
C THR A 1033 30.36 37.49 11.35
N SER A 1034 30.89 36.74 12.31
CA SER A 1034 31.67 37.24 13.46
C SER A 1034 32.73 36.20 13.81
N GLN A 1035 33.73 36.56 14.62
CA GLN A 1035 34.82 35.64 14.95
C GLN A 1035 34.28 34.26 15.40
N ASN A 1036 34.65 33.20 14.67
CA ASN A 1036 34.22 31.81 14.88
C ASN A 1036 32.71 31.54 14.74
N ASN A 1037 31.96 32.40 14.04
CA ASN A 1037 30.54 32.23 13.77
C ASN A 1037 30.29 32.19 12.26
N PHE A 1038 29.87 31.03 11.77
CA PHE A 1038 29.70 30.69 10.37
C PHE A 1038 28.21 30.50 10.08
N VAL A 1039 27.73 31.19 9.06
CA VAL A 1039 26.33 31.11 8.63
C VAL A 1039 26.26 30.64 7.19
N ARG A 1040 25.27 29.80 6.89
CA ARG A 1040 24.92 29.44 5.52
C ARG A 1040 23.93 30.46 4.98
N SER A 1041 24.36 31.24 3.98
CA SER A 1041 23.51 32.20 3.29
C SER A 1041 22.99 31.59 2.00
N SER A 1042 21.68 31.37 1.92
CA SER A 1042 20.97 31.06 0.67
C SER A 1042 20.65 32.35 -0.10
N GLY A 1043 20.55 32.24 -1.42
CA GLY A 1043 20.26 33.34 -2.34
C GLY A 1043 20.10 32.80 -3.75
N LEU A 1044 19.74 33.66 -4.70
CA LEU A 1044 19.69 33.30 -6.12
C LEU A 1044 21.07 32.84 -6.58
N LEU A 1045 21.19 31.57 -6.94
CA LEU A 1045 22.42 30.97 -7.41
C LEU A 1045 22.20 30.34 -8.79
N HIS A 1046 23.25 30.35 -9.60
CA HIS A 1046 23.27 29.77 -10.92
C HIS A 1046 23.83 28.35 -10.87
N TYR A 1047 23.03 27.39 -11.32
CA TYR A 1047 23.42 25.99 -11.41
C TYR A 1047 23.76 25.62 -12.83
N VAL A 1048 24.98 25.12 -13.04
CA VAL A 1048 25.40 24.51 -14.30
C VAL A 1048 25.51 23.01 -14.06
N LYS A 1049 24.55 22.26 -14.61
CA LYS A 1049 24.53 20.80 -14.57
C LYS A 1049 25.24 20.25 -15.79
N ILE A 1050 26.25 19.42 -15.57
CA ILE A 1050 26.98 18.69 -16.60
C ILE A 1050 26.62 17.21 -16.49
N SER A 1051 25.95 16.69 -17.50
CA SER A 1051 25.57 15.28 -17.62
C SER A 1051 26.41 14.58 -18.67
N THR A 1052 27.11 13.51 -18.29
CA THR A 1052 27.98 12.73 -19.18
C THR A 1052 28.13 11.29 -18.69
N SER A 1053 28.76 10.42 -19.47
CA SER A 1053 29.07 9.04 -19.05
C SER A 1053 30.28 9.00 -18.10
N ASP A 1054 30.22 8.12 -17.10
CA ASP A 1054 31.33 7.89 -16.17
C ASP A 1054 32.53 7.23 -16.87
N GLN A 1055 33.72 7.83 -16.71
CA GLN A 1055 35.00 7.41 -17.28
C GLN A 1055 36.16 7.92 -16.42
N ARG A 1056 37.34 7.30 -16.56
CA ARG A 1056 38.57 7.72 -15.87
C ARG A 1056 38.87 9.21 -16.10
N TYR A 1057 39.25 9.88 -15.02
CA TYR A 1057 39.58 11.31 -14.95
C TYR A 1057 38.44 12.27 -15.32
N ARG A 1058 37.18 11.84 -15.44
CA ARG A 1058 36.09 12.72 -15.92
C ARG A 1058 35.94 13.98 -15.06
N PHE A 1059 35.81 13.83 -13.75
CA PHE A 1059 35.68 14.98 -12.84
C PHE A 1059 36.91 15.92 -12.88
N PHE A 1060 38.12 15.35 -12.97
CA PHE A 1060 39.35 16.13 -13.16
C PHE A 1060 39.34 16.95 -14.46
N LYS A 1061 38.93 16.33 -15.58
CA LYS A 1061 38.88 16.98 -16.89
C LYS A 1061 37.84 18.11 -16.93
N ILE A 1062 36.70 17.93 -16.25
CA ILE A 1062 35.70 19.01 -16.08
C ILE A 1062 36.30 20.19 -15.32
N LEU A 1063 36.90 19.96 -14.15
CA LEU A 1063 37.53 21.01 -13.35
C LEU A 1063 38.69 21.71 -14.09
N LYS A 1064 39.48 20.94 -14.84
CA LYS A 1064 40.57 21.49 -15.66
C LYS A 1064 40.03 22.40 -16.75
N THR A 1065 38.98 21.98 -17.46
CA THR A 1065 38.35 22.79 -18.52
C THR A 1065 37.82 24.10 -17.99
N MET A 1066 37.14 24.07 -16.83
CA MET A 1066 36.68 25.30 -16.16
C MET A 1066 37.86 26.24 -15.85
N GLU A 1067 38.99 25.72 -15.36
CA GLU A 1067 40.16 26.53 -15.09
C GLU A 1067 40.83 27.08 -16.37
N ASP A 1068 40.85 26.30 -17.46
CA ASP A 1068 41.40 26.71 -18.75
C ASP A 1068 40.61 27.87 -19.39
N ILE A 1069 39.29 27.98 -19.11
CA ILE A 1069 38.48 29.16 -19.48
C ILE A 1069 38.54 30.31 -18.47
N GLY A 1070 39.33 30.19 -17.40
CA GLY A 1070 39.52 31.24 -16.39
C GLY A 1070 38.56 31.17 -15.20
N ILE A 1071 37.79 30.08 -15.06
CA ILE A 1071 36.80 29.90 -13.99
C ILE A 1071 37.35 28.95 -12.91
N VAL A 1072 37.45 29.45 -11.68
CA VAL A 1072 37.83 28.62 -10.52
C VAL A 1072 36.56 28.17 -9.80
N VAL A 1073 36.26 26.87 -9.88
CA VAL A 1073 35.08 26.29 -9.23
C VAL A 1073 35.18 26.46 -7.71
N LYS A 1074 34.30 27.26 -7.13
CA LYS A 1074 34.24 27.46 -5.68
C LYS A 1074 33.38 26.42 -4.98
N GLN A 1075 32.33 25.94 -5.65
CA GLN A 1075 31.36 25.03 -5.08
C GLN A 1075 30.83 24.03 -6.10
N SER A 1076 30.70 22.76 -5.69
CA SER A 1076 30.23 21.68 -6.55
C SER A 1076 29.46 20.60 -5.77
N THR A 1077 28.52 19.95 -6.46
CA THR A 1077 27.86 18.72 -6.01
C THR A 1077 28.10 17.65 -7.06
N ILE A 1078 28.76 16.57 -6.66
CA ILE A 1078 29.22 15.50 -7.54
C ILE A 1078 28.29 14.31 -7.34
N THR A 1079 27.70 13.80 -8.42
CA THR A 1079 26.74 12.70 -8.32
C THR A 1079 26.89 11.73 -9.48
N THR A 1080 27.42 10.55 -9.19
CA THR A 1080 27.48 9.44 -10.15
C THR A 1080 26.34 8.46 -9.86
N ILE A 1081 25.50 8.19 -10.86
CA ILE A 1081 24.40 7.23 -10.79
C ILE A 1081 24.60 6.18 -11.87
N GLY A 1082 25.01 4.97 -11.45
CA GLY A 1082 25.31 3.88 -12.36
C GLY A 1082 26.49 4.23 -13.25
N SER A 1083 26.22 4.58 -14.51
CA SER A 1083 27.24 4.93 -15.50
C SER A 1083 27.11 6.36 -16.02
N GLN A 1084 26.28 7.17 -15.37
CA GLN A 1084 26.04 8.56 -15.69
C GLN A 1084 26.52 9.46 -14.55
N ILE A 1085 27.28 10.48 -14.90
CA ILE A 1085 27.67 11.58 -14.04
C ILE A 1085 26.67 12.71 -14.24
N ASN A 1086 26.17 13.27 -13.14
CA ASN A 1086 25.32 14.45 -13.08
C ASN A 1086 25.91 15.44 -12.07
N ASP A 1087 26.95 16.16 -12.49
CA ASP A 1087 27.67 17.10 -11.63
C ASP A 1087 27.08 18.49 -11.73
N TYR A 1088 26.93 19.16 -10.59
CA TYR A 1088 26.37 20.49 -10.48
C TYR A 1088 27.44 21.45 -9.99
N PHE A 1089 27.69 22.50 -10.76
CA PHE A 1089 28.59 23.60 -10.43
C PHE A 1089 27.77 24.83 -10.09
N ILE A 1090 28.07 25.45 -8.96
CA ILE A 1090 27.24 26.52 -8.37
C ILE A 1090 28.03 27.83 -8.44
N PHE A 1091 27.38 28.86 -8.98
CA PHE A 1091 27.93 30.19 -9.21
C PHE A 1091 27.03 31.27 -8.61
N ASP A 1092 27.62 32.37 -8.15
CA ASP A 1092 26.88 33.62 -7.94
C ASP A 1092 26.64 34.35 -9.28
N ASP A 1093 25.83 35.42 -9.23
CA ASP A 1093 25.46 36.18 -10.44
C ASP A 1093 26.67 36.79 -11.16
N GLU A 1094 27.67 37.30 -10.42
CA GLU A 1094 28.86 37.92 -10.99
C GLU A 1094 29.75 36.87 -11.68
N GLU A 1095 29.94 35.72 -11.03
CA GLU A 1095 30.68 34.58 -11.56
C GLU A 1095 30.01 34.01 -12.82
N PHE A 1096 28.69 33.83 -12.80
CA PHE A 1096 27.98 33.25 -13.93
C PHE A 1096 28.01 34.18 -15.16
N GLN A 1097 27.94 35.50 -14.98
CA GLN A 1097 28.07 36.45 -16.09
C GLN A 1097 29.43 36.36 -16.80
N SER A 1098 30.47 35.87 -16.11
CA SER A 1098 31.79 35.63 -16.69
C SER A 1098 31.93 34.27 -17.40
N LEU A 1099 30.92 33.39 -17.31
CA LEU A 1099 30.93 32.03 -17.87
C LEU A 1099 30.24 31.98 -19.24
N ASP A 1100 30.99 31.60 -20.27
CA ASP A 1100 30.43 31.27 -21.60
C ASP A 1100 30.15 29.77 -21.70
N LEU A 1101 28.87 29.39 -21.62
CA LEU A 1101 28.42 28.00 -21.65
C LEU A 1101 28.75 27.29 -22.98
N LYS A 1102 28.79 28.03 -24.09
CA LYS A 1102 29.11 27.44 -25.40
C LYS A 1102 30.61 27.15 -25.49
N LYS A 1103 31.43 28.12 -25.08
CA LYS A 1103 32.88 27.93 -24.98
C LYS A 1103 33.25 26.79 -24.01
N LEU A 1104 32.53 26.67 -22.89
CA LEU A 1104 32.67 25.57 -21.96
C LEU A 1104 32.36 24.23 -22.62
N GLN A 1105 31.25 24.12 -23.35
CA GLN A 1105 30.89 22.89 -24.05
C GLN A 1105 31.95 22.49 -25.08
N ASP A 1106 32.34 23.42 -25.96
CA ASP A 1106 33.31 23.17 -27.03
C ASP A 1106 34.66 22.71 -26.46
N GLN A 1107 35.18 23.40 -25.43
CA GLN A 1107 36.45 23.03 -24.81
C GLN A 1107 36.37 21.73 -24.00
N LEU A 1108 35.20 21.43 -23.40
CA LEU A 1108 35.03 20.19 -22.65
C LEU A 1108 35.06 18.99 -23.61
N GLU A 1109 34.39 19.08 -24.77
CA GLU A 1109 34.44 18.05 -25.82
C GLU A 1109 35.87 17.79 -26.33
N GLU A 1110 36.73 18.82 -26.38
CA GLU A 1110 38.15 18.68 -26.72
C GLU A 1110 38.97 18.07 -25.57
N ASN A 1111 38.86 18.63 -24.36
CA ASN A 1111 39.62 18.18 -23.19
C ASN A 1111 39.27 16.75 -22.76
N LEU A 1112 38.04 16.28 -23.03
CA LEU A 1112 37.64 14.91 -22.74
C LEU A 1112 38.42 13.88 -23.56
N LYS A 1113 38.88 14.23 -24.76
CA LYS A 1113 39.64 13.33 -25.66
C LYS A 1113 41.12 13.19 -25.29
N LEU A 1114 41.62 14.06 -24.41
CA LEU A 1114 43.02 14.06 -23.98
C LEU A 1114 43.34 12.91 -23.01
N ASN A 1115 44.50 12.29 -23.19
CA ASN A 1115 44.99 11.22 -22.31
C ASN A 1115 45.87 11.79 -21.19
N TYR A 1116 45.52 11.46 -19.93
CA TYR A 1116 46.23 11.88 -18.72
C TYR A 1116 46.76 10.70 -17.89
N GLU A 1117 46.58 9.45 -18.37
CA GLU A 1117 47.36 8.29 -17.91
C GLU A 1117 48.80 8.42 -18.38
#